data_AF-A0A085NCH5-F1
#
_entry.id   AF-A0A085NCH5-F1
#
_cell.length_a   1.000
_cell.length_b   1.000
_cell.length_c   1.000
_cell.angle_alpha   90.00
_cell.angle_beta   90.00
_cell.angle_gamma   90.00
#
_symmetry.space_group_name_H-M   'P 1'
#
loop_
_entity.id
_entity.type
_entity.pdbx_description
1 polymer ?
#
loop_
_entity_poly.entity_id
_entity_poly.type
_entity_poly.pdbx_seq_one_letter_code
_entity_poly.pdbx_strand_id
1 'polypeptide(L)'
;MMSTVSSVLKKGILAFTGPQLYGSRRNRLTGFVNYKRGIVEGIGDSGVYWTHWTLSTAKMFSPLIAAGLIRGTIPLNVVASGKICLSLLLLAASFYVLRFIGRVNSPAYIRFLNDLSEALEANRPAIRHRMQLYDYDFSHHPVEYKWKDEFQGEKVKPRKTVLSTSETSLSPSIVADTVSWLLANTVGIYMLYPGAIPFMYRMVKDNLDMGRRKMLEELVGSRFKLETKRGSLLDCMFLDRRNSVEATNANTLVVTCEGNAGFYEIGVPYVPLGEGYSVLAWNHPGFGHSTGMPWPEEEQAAIDVVMQFALSSGFKEENIVILAWSIGAYPATWAAMHYPNIKGLFLDATFDDLLPLALTLFPGGLSGIVERTVRNYMNLNIANQLNCYSGPVTIVRRNRDEILSTNKDSTSSQLESIRTNDLIVSFLTHRYPLIFDEDFVELLIGWLSFTPADRVVNFPDLEASKEGFSVTDFSDATKMSKISESTRKRIAYFLFTSHVIDADLTHCSPLPREVFRLPEPLLPRNDIICSIKVAPDRRAVAIQQSKTIIKFVCFGEEHSVFFFTDYCKSKQSPILGYEWLKTGDLFLVISYCEFLPQRKCLKNVRTVRMCTSAYVFSPEHSVIVTWSHGRSTPFIVLSVEGSSLRRLGRFEVDHVCNEGSVQPLLERQVIVVKLYGNVYVAVLLSDLSLPSYGSAQATFVFDIWAECFARKGKVRYHSPVFVAQMCSPTCAAFVDRPLELYSPKWIFYQPDLIVDECQGRIWKVEFSFQRLSELITSKAKLITFMINRSNATHEVTSLLETWWSQKQLKLTETRAICDHLNSLLAKSEVPQKTMLSQAELASKVFTPLSALQRVESDWLAKVLLEYVRSSWSFNLTVEAVIWNLLVVSLARSGQFQLLQELLYHRVLPELKALAFSLVSYSANNECCFQMALNMLTRRGDSVDEVCEILMAQNNVLSALKYARSLGVVDKVLAVKLIEAASRSENPLLFHSVFQYFEKDATLIKQLQQYIPSDLASFQAKYDQLRAASK
;
A
#
# COMPACT_ATOMS: atom_id res chain seq x y z
N MET A 1 -27.59 -45.85 22.64
CA MET A 1 -27.09 -47.23 22.89
C MET A 1 -26.03 -47.65 21.86
N MET A 2 -26.29 -47.57 20.54
CA MET A 2 -25.29 -47.93 19.51
C MET A 2 -23.99 -47.09 19.54
N SER A 3 -24.06 -45.79 19.83
CA SER A 3 -22.87 -44.92 19.95
C SER A 3 -21.98 -45.29 21.15
N THR A 4 -22.60 -45.66 22.28
CA THR A 4 -21.91 -46.07 23.51
C THR A 4 -21.20 -47.41 23.33
N VAL A 5 -21.87 -48.38 22.70
CA VAL A 5 -21.28 -49.70 22.36
C VAL A 5 -20.13 -49.54 21.38
N SER A 6 -20.27 -48.68 20.36
CA SER A 6 -19.20 -48.36 19.40
C SER A 6 -17.97 -47.75 20.09
N SER A 7 -18.17 -46.80 21.01
CA SER A 7 -17.06 -46.16 21.76
C SER A 7 -16.32 -47.15 22.66
N VAL A 8 -17.05 -48.02 23.37
CA VAL A 8 -16.44 -49.05 24.23
C VAL A 8 -15.65 -50.07 23.40
N LEU A 9 -16.20 -50.51 22.26
CA LEU A 9 -15.51 -51.44 21.36
C LEU A 9 -14.22 -50.83 20.79
N LYS A 10 -14.26 -49.56 20.36
CA LYS A 10 -13.06 -48.84 19.87
C LYS A 10 -11.98 -48.71 20.94
N LYS A 11 -12.36 -48.33 22.17
CA LYS A 11 -11.41 -48.26 23.30
C LYS A 11 -10.84 -49.64 23.62
N GLY A 12 -11.66 -50.69 23.54
CA GLY A 12 -11.21 -52.08 23.69
C GLY A 12 -10.18 -52.47 22.63
N ILE A 13 -10.42 -52.13 21.37
CA ILE A 13 -9.48 -52.35 20.26
C ILE A 13 -8.17 -51.57 20.50
N LEU A 14 -8.25 -50.29 20.87
CA LEU A 14 -7.06 -49.48 21.18
C LEU A 14 -6.30 -49.99 22.42
N ALA A 15 -6.96 -50.55 23.42
CA ALA A 15 -6.25 -51.21 24.52
C ALA A 15 -5.54 -52.49 24.06
N PHE A 16 -6.12 -53.22 23.09
CA PHE A 16 -5.60 -54.47 22.56
C PHE A 16 -4.44 -54.25 21.58
N THR A 17 -4.61 -53.44 20.53
CA THR A 17 -3.59 -53.18 19.49
C THR A 17 -2.93 -51.81 19.56
N GLY A 18 -3.47 -50.87 20.34
CA GLY A 18 -3.07 -49.47 20.32
C GLY A 18 -1.68 -49.19 20.91
N PRO A 19 -1.27 -47.92 20.99
CA PRO A 19 0.14 -47.53 21.16
C PRO A 19 0.69 -47.87 22.56
N GLN A 20 1.99 -48.10 22.64
CA GLN A 20 2.71 -48.10 23.90
C GLN A 20 2.82 -46.67 24.44
N LEU A 21 2.53 -46.50 25.73
CA LEU A 21 2.71 -45.25 26.47
C LEU A 21 4.10 -45.27 27.13
N TYR A 22 4.91 -44.25 26.87
CA TYR A 22 6.25 -44.11 27.46
C TYR A 22 6.23 -43.20 28.68
N GLY A 23 5.42 -42.14 28.65
CA GLY A 23 5.30 -41.19 29.75
C GLY A 23 4.11 -40.27 29.62
N SER A 24 3.75 -39.63 30.74
CA SER A 24 2.68 -38.62 30.78
C SER A 24 3.04 -37.47 31.70
N ARG A 25 2.52 -36.26 31.43
CA ARG A 25 2.65 -35.08 32.29
C ARG A 25 1.27 -34.48 32.58
N ARG A 26 1.15 -33.71 33.68
CA ARG A 26 -0.12 -33.08 34.05
C ARG A 26 -0.41 -31.83 33.22
N ASN A 27 0.62 -31.03 32.97
CA ASN A 27 0.58 -29.84 32.11
C ASN A 27 1.94 -29.66 31.41
N ARG A 28 2.05 -28.66 30.52
CA ARG A 28 3.29 -28.40 29.76
C ARG A 28 4.48 -27.92 30.61
N LEU A 29 4.25 -27.49 31.85
CA LEU A 29 5.27 -26.99 32.77
C LEU A 29 5.79 -28.07 33.73
N THR A 30 5.06 -29.17 33.87
CA THR A 30 5.48 -30.33 34.67
C THR A 30 6.32 -31.28 33.81
N GLY A 31 7.40 -31.83 34.39
CA GLY A 31 8.18 -32.89 33.76
C GLY A 31 7.35 -34.15 33.50
N PHE A 32 7.80 -34.98 32.55
CA PHE A 32 7.15 -36.25 32.28
C PHE A 32 7.40 -37.24 33.41
N VAL A 33 6.34 -37.97 33.76
CA VAL A 33 6.41 -39.15 34.62
C VAL A 33 6.44 -40.36 33.72
N ASN A 34 7.53 -41.13 33.77
CA ASN A 34 7.67 -42.38 33.02
C ASN A 34 6.53 -43.34 33.37
N TYR A 35 5.91 -43.90 32.33
CA TYR A 35 4.88 -44.90 32.49
C TYR A 35 5.52 -46.22 32.93
N LYS A 36 5.19 -46.67 34.15
CA LYS A 36 5.60 -47.98 34.66
C LYS A 36 4.57 -49.02 34.26
N ARG A 37 4.86 -49.76 33.20
CA ARG A 37 4.05 -50.93 32.80
C ARG A 37 4.01 -51.98 33.92
N GLY A 38 2.84 -52.57 34.13
CA GLY A 38 2.69 -53.71 35.05
C GLY A 38 3.37 -54.97 34.49
N ILE A 39 3.55 -55.98 35.34
CA ILE A 39 4.20 -57.25 34.93
C ILE A 39 3.45 -57.92 33.76
N VAL A 40 2.11 -57.95 33.84
CA VAL A 40 1.25 -58.57 32.81
C VAL A 40 1.35 -57.83 31.47
N GLU A 41 1.30 -56.50 31.49
CA GLU A 41 1.52 -55.67 30.29
C GLU A 41 2.94 -55.87 29.74
N GLY A 42 3.95 -55.93 30.61
CA GLY A 42 5.34 -56.15 30.22
C GLY A 42 5.55 -57.46 29.46
N ILE A 43 4.99 -58.57 29.95
CA ILE A 43 5.05 -59.87 29.26
C ILE A 43 4.32 -59.79 27.91
N GLY A 44 3.12 -59.19 27.88
CA GLY A 44 2.35 -59.01 26.65
C GLY A 44 3.09 -58.19 25.61
N ASP A 45 3.62 -57.01 25.98
CA ASP A 45 4.39 -56.13 25.09
C ASP A 45 5.66 -56.79 24.57
N SER A 46 6.42 -57.48 25.43
CA SER A 46 7.60 -58.23 25.02
C SER A 46 7.25 -59.35 24.04
N GLY A 47 6.17 -60.09 24.28
CA GLY A 47 5.71 -61.15 23.39
C GLY A 47 5.22 -60.63 22.04
N VAL A 48 4.46 -59.54 22.02
CA VAL A 48 4.04 -58.84 20.79
C VAL A 48 5.27 -58.36 20.01
N TYR A 49 6.26 -57.77 20.69
CA TYR A 49 7.52 -57.37 20.08
C TYR A 49 8.23 -58.53 19.38
N TRP A 50 8.42 -59.67 20.07
CA TRP A 50 9.08 -60.84 19.48
C TRP A 50 8.27 -61.45 18.33
N THR A 51 6.94 -61.36 18.39
CA THR A 51 6.06 -61.79 17.29
C THR A 51 6.29 -60.93 16.03
N HIS A 52 6.34 -59.61 16.18
CA HIS A 52 6.65 -58.72 15.05
C HIS A 52 8.08 -58.90 14.54
N TRP A 53 9.05 -59.07 15.44
CA TRP A 53 10.44 -59.32 15.07
C TRP A 53 10.59 -60.60 14.26
N THR A 54 10.00 -61.70 14.72
CA THR A 54 10.05 -62.98 14.01
C THR A 54 9.37 -62.89 12.64
N LEU A 55 8.22 -62.23 12.54
CA LEU A 55 7.54 -62.03 11.26
C LEU A 55 8.34 -61.15 10.28
N SER A 56 8.92 -60.05 10.76
CA SER A 56 9.76 -59.16 9.94
C SER A 56 11.03 -59.85 9.46
N THR A 57 11.70 -60.60 10.34
CA THR A 57 12.89 -61.39 9.98
C THR A 57 12.53 -62.50 8.98
N ALA A 58 11.40 -63.19 9.18
CA ALA A 58 10.91 -64.18 8.23
C ALA A 58 10.59 -63.57 6.86
N LYS A 59 10.02 -62.35 6.82
CA LYS A 59 9.78 -61.60 5.58
C LYS A 59 11.07 -61.17 4.89
N MET A 60 12.07 -60.73 5.65
CA MET A 60 13.38 -60.33 5.10
C MET A 60 14.11 -61.52 4.46
N PHE A 61 14.06 -62.69 5.10
CA PHE A 61 14.68 -63.92 4.58
C PHE A 61 13.76 -64.73 3.67
N SER A 62 12.53 -64.27 3.40
CA SER A 62 11.58 -65.01 2.57
C SER A 62 12.09 -65.31 1.16
N PRO A 63 12.92 -64.47 0.49
CA PRO A 63 13.49 -64.82 -0.80
C PRO A 63 14.49 -65.99 -0.72
N LEU A 64 15.29 -66.07 0.34
CA LEU A 64 16.22 -67.18 0.57
C LEU A 64 15.47 -68.46 0.92
N ILE A 65 14.44 -68.36 1.76
CA ILE A 65 13.55 -69.47 2.11
C ILE A 65 12.81 -69.96 0.87
N ALA A 66 12.26 -69.07 0.05
CA ALA A 66 11.59 -69.41 -1.20
C ALA A 66 12.56 -70.05 -2.21
N ALA A 67 13.77 -69.50 -2.37
CA ALA A 67 14.80 -70.09 -3.22
C ALA A 67 15.22 -71.49 -2.75
N GLY A 68 15.30 -71.71 -1.43
CA GLY A 68 15.58 -73.02 -0.84
C GLY A 68 14.43 -74.02 -1.03
N LEU A 69 13.18 -73.56 -0.94
CA LEU A 69 12.00 -74.37 -1.24
C LEU A 69 11.92 -74.75 -2.73
N ILE A 70 12.21 -73.80 -3.63
CA ILE A 70 12.21 -74.03 -5.10
C ILE A 70 13.36 -74.97 -5.50
N ARG A 71 14.53 -74.84 -4.88
CA ARG A 71 15.69 -75.73 -5.10
C ARG A 71 15.56 -77.09 -4.39
N GLY A 72 14.48 -77.31 -3.63
CA GLY A 72 14.26 -78.55 -2.88
C GLY A 72 15.24 -78.77 -1.71
N THR A 73 16.00 -77.75 -1.31
CA THR A 73 16.97 -77.85 -0.21
C THR A 73 16.32 -77.76 1.17
N ILE A 74 15.10 -77.24 1.26
CA ILE A 74 14.29 -77.17 2.49
C ILE A 74 13.12 -78.17 2.36
N PRO A 75 13.06 -79.24 3.16
CA PRO A 75 11.96 -80.20 3.12
C PRO A 75 10.67 -79.56 3.69
N LEU A 76 9.63 -79.43 2.85
CA LEU A 76 8.36 -78.82 3.25
C LEU A 76 7.33 -79.88 3.69
N ASN A 77 7.11 -80.03 5.00
CA ASN A 77 6.00 -80.81 5.55
C ASN A 77 4.82 -79.88 5.87
N VAL A 78 3.85 -79.82 4.95
CA VAL A 78 2.70 -78.92 5.03
C VAL A 78 1.91 -79.07 6.34
N VAL A 79 1.76 -80.30 6.85
CA VAL A 79 1.01 -80.57 8.09
C VAL A 79 1.78 -80.10 9.33
N ALA A 80 3.07 -80.37 9.40
CA ALA A 80 3.92 -79.91 10.51
C ALA A 80 4.05 -78.38 10.51
N SER A 81 4.30 -77.78 9.34
CA SER A 81 4.35 -76.33 9.16
C SER A 81 3.01 -75.65 9.53
N GLY A 82 1.88 -76.26 9.18
CA GLY A 82 0.55 -75.79 9.58
C GLY A 82 0.34 -75.80 11.09
N LYS A 83 0.74 -76.87 11.79
CA LYS A 83 0.67 -76.97 13.27
C LYS A 83 1.57 -75.94 13.96
N ILE A 84 2.78 -75.73 13.46
CA ILE A 84 3.71 -74.72 13.99
C ILE A 84 3.14 -73.33 13.78
N CYS A 85 2.62 -73.03 12.58
CA CYS A 85 1.99 -71.74 12.28
C CYS A 85 0.80 -71.47 13.20
N LEU A 86 -0.11 -72.44 13.37
CA LEU A 86 -1.26 -72.30 14.28
C LEU A 86 -0.82 -72.09 15.74
N SER A 87 0.19 -72.83 16.21
CA SER A 87 0.71 -72.69 17.57
C SER A 87 1.34 -71.31 17.79
N LEU A 88 2.08 -70.79 16.80
CA LEU A 88 2.66 -69.44 16.83
C LEU A 88 1.56 -68.37 16.80
N LEU A 89 0.48 -68.55 16.03
CA LEU A 89 -0.66 -67.65 15.99
C LEU A 89 -1.40 -67.61 17.34
N LEU A 90 -1.63 -68.76 17.97
CA LEU A 90 -2.26 -68.83 19.30
C LEU A 90 -1.38 -68.20 20.37
N LEU A 91 -0.07 -68.44 20.33
CA LEU A 91 0.89 -67.81 21.22
C LEU A 91 0.91 -66.29 21.04
N ALA A 92 0.97 -65.81 19.80
CA ALA A 92 0.88 -64.38 19.48
C ALA A 92 -0.42 -63.77 20.02
N ALA A 93 -1.56 -64.41 19.79
CA ALA A 93 -2.86 -63.97 20.30
C ALA A 93 -2.87 -63.87 21.84
N SER A 94 -2.25 -64.83 22.53
CA SER A 94 -2.14 -64.80 23.99
C SER A 94 -1.36 -63.57 24.50
N PHE A 95 -0.30 -63.16 23.80
CA PHE A 95 0.45 -61.95 24.17
C PHE A 95 -0.36 -60.67 24.00
N TYR A 96 -1.17 -60.56 22.95
CA TYR A 96 -2.09 -59.45 22.78
C TYR A 96 -3.19 -59.42 23.86
N VAL A 97 -3.69 -60.58 24.30
CA VAL A 97 -4.64 -60.68 25.42
C VAL A 97 -3.99 -60.23 26.74
N LEU A 98 -2.76 -60.67 27.02
CA LEU A 98 -2.01 -60.23 28.21
C LEU A 98 -1.77 -58.71 28.18
N ARG A 99 -1.37 -58.15 27.03
CA ARG A 99 -1.22 -56.70 26.81
C ARG A 99 -2.53 -55.97 27.11
N PHE A 100 -3.66 -56.45 26.57
CA PHE A 100 -4.98 -55.88 26.82
C PHE A 100 -5.34 -55.88 28.31
N ILE A 101 -5.23 -57.04 28.98
CA ILE A 101 -5.53 -57.18 30.42
C ILE A 101 -4.65 -56.25 31.26
N GLY A 102 -3.35 -56.15 30.93
CA GLY A 102 -2.44 -55.26 31.63
C GLY A 102 -2.83 -53.77 31.50
N ARG A 103 -3.24 -53.35 30.30
CA ARG A 103 -3.60 -51.96 29.98
C ARG A 103 -4.94 -51.52 30.56
N VAL A 104 -5.97 -52.36 30.52
CA VAL A 104 -7.28 -52.03 31.10
C VAL A 104 -7.25 -51.98 32.63
N ASN A 105 -6.28 -52.63 33.27
CA ASN A 105 -6.08 -52.56 34.72
C ASN A 105 -5.15 -51.40 35.14
N SER A 106 -4.65 -50.59 34.20
CA SER A 106 -3.77 -49.45 34.47
C SER A 106 -4.55 -48.13 34.41
N PRO A 107 -4.76 -47.43 35.56
CA PRO A 107 -5.48 -46.16 35.57
C PRO A 107 -4.81 -45.08 34.72
N ALA A 108 -3.48 -45.09 34.64
CA ALA A 108 -2.73 -44.14 33.82
C ALA A 108 -2.93 -44.40 32.32
N TYR A 109 -2.91 -45.67 31.90
CA TYR A 109 -3.15 -46.03 30.51
C TYR A 109 -4.61 -45.77 30.11
N ILE A 110 -5.59 -46.05 30.97
CA ILE A 110 -7.00 -45.73 30.69
C ILE A 110 -7.22 -44.23 30.47
N ARG A 111 -6.58 -43.36 31.27
CA ARG A 111 -6.68 -41.91 31.06
C ARG A 111 -6.15 -41.51 29.68
N PHE A 112 -4.95 -41.97 29.35
CA PHE A 112 -4.34 -41.77 28.03
C PHE A 112 -5.24 -42.31 26.89
N LEU A 113 -5.79 -43.52 27.06
CA LEU A 113 -6.66 -44.17 26.09
C LEU A 113 -7.95 -43.36 25.83
N ASN A 114 -8.53 -42.78 26.89
CA ASN A 114 -9.70 -41.91 26.76
C ASN A 114 -9.36 -40.65 25.95
N ASP A 115 -8.24 -40.00 26.26
CA ASP A 115 -7.78 -38.82 25.52
C ASP A 115 -7.45 -39.14 24.06
N LEU A 116 -6.76 -40.25 23.80
CA LEU A 116 -6.40 -40.70 22.46
C LEU A 116 -7.64 -41.03 21.63
N SER A 117 -8.58 -41.79 22.20
CA SER A 117 -9.84 -42.14 21.52
C SER A 117 -10.62 -40.89 21.13
N GLU A 118 -10.67 -39.88 21.99
CA GLU A 118 -11.35 -38.61 21.70
C GLU A 118 -10.58 -37.79 20.65
N ALA A 119 -9.25 -37.76 20.70
CA ALA A 119 -8.42 -37.03 19.74
C ALA A 119 -8.49 -37.60 18.32
N LEU A 120 -8.68 -38.91 18.18
CA LEU A 120 -8.87 -39.57 16.89
C LEU A 120 -10.27 -39.33 16.31
N GLU A 121 -11.28 -39.08 17.14
CA GLU A 121 -12.67 -38.83 16.69
C GLU A 121 -12.97 -37.34 16.47
N ALA A 122 -12.37 -36.46 17.26
CA ALA A 122 -12.68 -35.04 17.23
C ALA A 122 -11.96 -34.32 16.09
N ASN A 123 -12.71 -33.48 15.36
CA ASN A 123 -12.14 -32.51 14.42
C ASN A 123 -11.75 -31.18 15.10
N ARG A 124 -11.51 -31.21 16.43
CA ARG A 124 -11.22 -30.01 17.24
C ARG A 124 -9.73 -29.96 17.59
N PRO A 125 -9.01 -28.88 17.22
CA PRO A 125 -7.58 -28.72 17.52
C PRO A 125 -7.24 -28.81 19.01
N ALA A 126 -8.09 -28.25 19.88
CA ALA A 126 -7.87 -28.25 21.33
C ALA A 126 -7.77 -29.66 21.95
N ILE A 127 -8.51 -30.63 21.39
CA ILE A 127 -8.49 -32.02 21.87
C ILE A 127 -7.21 -32.72 21.40
N ARG A 128 -6.80 -32.50 20.14
CA ARG A 128 -5.53 -33.04 19.60
C ARG A 128 -4.31 -32.50 20.35
N HIS A 129 -4.35 -31.23 20.77
CA HIS A 129 -3.30 -30.64 21.59
C HIS A 129 -3.14 -31.28 22.98
N ARG A 130 -4.16 -31.97 23.53
CA ARG A 130 -3.99 -32.73 24.79
C ARG A 130 -3.04 -33.91 24.63
N MET A 131 -2.89 -34.43 23.41
CA MET A 131 -1.94 -35.50 23.13
C MET A 131 -0.49 -35.08 23.35
N GLN A 132 -0.21 -33.78 23.39
CA GLN A 132 1.11 -33.20 23.72
C GLN A 132 1.51 -33.41 25.20
N LEU A 133 0.60 -33.95 26.03
CA LEU A 133 0.87 -34.32 27.42
C LEU A 133 1.39 -35.76 27.56
N TYR A 134 1.46 -36.52 26.46
CA TYR A 134 1.84 -37.92 26.45
C TYR A 134 3.01 -38.15 25.50
N ASP A 135 3.96 -39.02 25.87
CA ASP A 135 4.97 -39.59 24.97
C ASP A 135 4.58 -41.04 24.72
N TYR A 136 4.30 -41.39 23.46
CA TYR A 136 3.74 -42.68 23.07
C TYR A 136 4.09 -43.02 21.61
N ASP A 137 3.76 -44.24 21.17
CA ASP A 137 4.03 -44.66 19.79
C ASP A 137 3.40 -43.73 18.76
N PHE A 138 4.27 -43.17 17.91
CA PHE A 138 3.89 -42.21 16.90
C PHE A 138 2.87 -42.75 15.90
N SER A 139 2.84 -44.06 15.64
CA SER A 139 1.90 -44.70 14.69
C SER A 139 0.44 -44.31 14.96
N HIS A 140 0.06 -44.12 16.23
CA HIS A 140 -1.30 -43.76 16.63
C HIS A 140 -1.50 -42.28 16.94
N HIS A 141 -0.45 -41.44 16.82
CA HIS A 141 -0.59 -39.99 17.01
C HIS A 141 -1.56 -39.40 15.95
N PRO A 142 -2.49 -38.52 16.32
CA PRO A 142 -3.45 -37.96 15.37
C PRO A 142 -2.73 -37.09 14.33
N VAL A 143 -3.19 -37.11 13.08
CA VAL A 143 -2.71 -36.17 12.06
C VAL A 143 -3.22 -34.77 12.43
N GLU A 144 -2.29 -33.87 12.73
CA GLU A 144 -2.60 -32.50 13.17
C GLU A 144 -2.62 -31.52 11.99
N TYR A 145 -1.84 -31.79 10.95
CA TYR A 145 -1.82 -31.01 9.73
C TYR A 145 -1.72 -31.92 8.50
N LYS A 146 -2.49 -31.59 7.46
CA LYS A 146 -2.48 -32.28 6.18
C LYS A 146 -2.20 -31.26 5.09
N TRP A 147 -1.38 -31.65 4.12
CA TRP A 147 -1.11 -30.84 2.93
C TRP A 147 -2.43 -30.48 2.21
N LYS A 148 -2.54 -29.23 1.74
CA LYS A 148 -3.74 -28.71 1.09
C LYS A 148 -3.45 -28.21 -0.33
N ASP A 149 -4.35 -28.51 -1.26
CA ASP A 149 -4.33 -27.95 -2.62
C ASP A 149 -4.68 -26.45 -2.64
N GLU A 150 -5.51 -26.01 -1.69
CA GLU A 150 -5.89 -24.61 -1.49
C GLU A 150 -5.35 -24.14 -0.14
N PHE A 151 -4.46 -23.15 -0.18
CA PHE A 151 -3.75 -22.64 0.98
C PHE A 151 -3.86 -21.11 1.02
N GLN A 152 -4.33 -20.56 2.14
CA GLN A 152 -4.59 -19.12 2.32
C GLN A 152 -5.54 -18.49 1.28
N GLY A 153 -6.52 -19.26 0.78
CA GLY A 153 -7.51 -18.78 -0.20
C GLY A 153 -7.03 -18.78 -1.65
N GLU A 154 -5.83 -19.32 -1.90
CA GLU A 154 -5.27 -19.48 -3.24
C GLU A 154 -4.96 -20.96 -3.53
N LYS A 155 -5.13 -21.37 -4.79
CA LYS A 155 -4.62 -22.68 -5.23
C LYS A 155 -3.10 -22.65 -5.25
N VAL A 156 -2.49 -23.67 -4.65
CA VAL A 156 -1.03 -23.84 -4.67
C VAL A 156 -0.56 -23.89 -6.13
N LYS A 157 0.37 -23.00 -6.48
CA LYS A 157 0.93 -22.93 -7.82
C LYS A 157 1.55 -24.27 -8.23
N PRO A 158 1.43 -24.69 -9.50
CA PRO A 158 2.11 -25.89 -9.98
C PRO A 158 3.61 -25.77 -9.70
N ARG A 159 4.16 -26.79 -9.05
CA ARG A 159 5.58 -26.84 -8.69
C ARG A 159 6.41 -26.95 -9.97
N LYS A 160 7.45 -26.14 -10.11
CA LYS A 160 8.35 -26.12 -11.26
C LYS A 160 9.24 -27.35 -11.22
N THR A 161 9.29 -28.10 -12.31
CA THR A 161 10.27 -29.17 -12.49
C THR A 161 11.50 -28.57 -13.15
N VAL A 162 12.66 -28.64 -12.48
CA VAL A 162 13.93 -28.25 -13.10
C VAL A 162 14.39 -29.43 -13.96
N LEU A 163 14.25 -29.29 -15.28
CA LEU A 163 14.87 -30.19 -16.25
C LEU A 163 16.38 -30.07 -16.08
N SER A 164 17.06 -31.18 -15.81
CA SER A 164 18.52 -31.16 -15.73
C SER A 164 19.08 -30.84 -17.12
N THR A 165 19.99 -29.88 -17.22
CA THR A 165 20.69 -29.52 -18.47
C THR A 165 21.55 -30.65 -19.04
N SER A 166 21.70 -31.75 -18.30
CA SER A 166 22.41 -32.97 -18.68
C SER A 166 21.45 -34.17 -18.86
N GLU A 167 20.32 -33.97 -19.54
CA GLU A 167 19.60 -35.12 -20.13
C GLU A 167 20.35 -35.59 -21.40
N THR A 168 21.54 -36.16 -21.21
CA THR A 168 22.00 -37.21 -22.13
C THR A 168 20.97 -38.32 -21.99
N SER A 169 20.01 -38.39 -22.91
CA SER A 169 19.02 -39.46 -22.96
C SER A 169 19.76 -40.79 -23.11
N LEU A 170 20.05 -41.44 -21.98
CA LEU A 170 20.64 -42.77 -21.95
C LEU A 170 19.76 -43.67 -22.81
N SER A 171 20.37 -44.39 -23.75
CA SER A 171 19.63 -45.19 -24.73
C SER A 171 18.67 -46.14 -24.02
N PRO A 172 17.38 -46.21 -24.40
CA PRO A 172 16.41 -47.06 -23.71
C PRO A 172 16.86 -48.53 -23.75
N SER A 173 16.91 -49.19 -22.59
CA SER A 173 17.41 -50.57 -22.47
C SER A 173 16.64 -51.29 -21.37
N ILE A 174 15.67 -52.12 -21.76
CA ILE A 174 14.77 -52.81 -20.83
C ILE A 174 15.56 -53.58 -19.77
N VAL A 175 16.65 -54.25 -20.15
CA VAL A 175 17.48 -55.02 -19.21
C VAL A 175 18.20 -54.09 -18.23
N ALA A 176 18.87 -53.05 -18.73
CA ALA A 176 19.59 -52.11 -17.87
C ALA A 176 18.64 -51.29 -16.99
N ASP A 177 17.46 -50.91 -17.50
CA ASP A 177 16.41 -50.21 -16.77
C ASP A 177 15.83 -51.10 -15.66
N THR A 178 15.58 -52.38 -15.95
CA THR A 178 15.11 -53.34 -14.94
C THR A 178 16.16 -53.57 -13.85
N VAL A 179 17.43 -53.72 -14.23
CA VAL A 179 18.54 -53.87 -13.27
C VAL A 179 18.70 -52.59 -12.44
N SER A 180 18.61 -51.41 -13.07
CA SER A 180 18.69 -50.11 -12.37
C SER A 180 17.53 -49.93 -11.40
N TRP A 181 16.31 -50.28 -11.81
CA TRP A 181 15.14 -50.27 -10.94
C TRP A 181 15.30 -51.22 -9.74
N LEU A 182 15.78 -52.44 -9.99
CA LEU A 182 16.08 -53.42 -8.93
C LEU A 182 17.13 -52.87 -7.97
N LEU A 183 18.24 -52.33 -8.47
CA LEU A 183 19.30 -51.75 -7.65
C LEU A 183 18.78 -50.59 -6.81
N ALA A 184 18.04 -49.65 -7.39
CA ALA A 184 17.44 -48.53 -6.66
C ALA A 184 16.52 -49.00 -5.53
N ASN A 185 15.61 -49.94 -5.81
CA ASN A 185 14.57 -50.37 -4.87
C ASN A 185 15.05 -51.39 -3.82
N THR A 186 16.24 -51.97 -3.98
CA THR A 186 16.76 -52.99 -3.03
C THR A 186 17.90 -52.48 -2.18
N VAL A 187 18.96 -51.93 -2.79
CA VAL A 187 20.19 -51.56 -2.08
C VAL A 187 20.48 -50.07 -2.22
N GLY A 188 20.27 -49.50 -3.41
CA GLY A 188 20.62 -48.11 -3.75
C GLY A 188 19.98 -47.09 -2.82
N ILE A 189 18.67 -47.18 -2.55
CA ILE A 189 17.98 -46.23 -1.67
C ILE A 189 18.50 -46.28 -0.22
N TYR A 190 18.86 -47.47 0.28
CA TYR A 190 19.39 -47.64 1.64
C TYR A 190 20.87 -47.24 1.76
N MET A 191 21.64 -47.34 0.67
CA MET A 191 22.99 -46.77 0.60
C MET A 191 22.94 -45.24 0.59
N LEU A 192 21.98 -44.66 -0.14
CA LEU A 192 21.79 -43.21 -0.21
C LEU A 192 21.29 -42.64 1.12
N TYR A 193 20.35 -43.32 1.78
CA TYR A 193 19.78 -42.95 3.07
C TYR A 193 19.87 -44.09 4.10
N PRO A 194 21.03 -44.31 4.73
CA PRO A 194 21.21 -45.35 5.75
C PRO A 194 20.29 -45.20 6.96
N GLY A 195 19.85 -43.97 7.28
CA GLY A 195 18.91 -43.74 8.38
C GLY A 195 17.54 -44.39 8.22
N ALA A 196 17.15 -44.74 6.98
CA ALA A 196 15.92 -45.49 6.69
C ALA A 196 16.06 -47.00 6.93
N ILE A 197 17.27 -47.51 7.22
CA ILE A 197 17.50 -48.92 7.52
C ILE A 197 16.93 -49.23 8.92
N PRO A 198 15.98 -50.18 9.06
CA PRO A 198 15.36 -50.48 10.36
C PRO A 198 16.36 -50.92 11.44
N PHE A 199 17.47 -51.53 11.05
CA PHE A 199 18.56 -51.91 11.96
C PHE A 199 19.32 -50.69 12.49
N MET A 200 19.65 -49.71 11.63
CA MET A 200 20.32 -48.47 12.02
C MET A 200 19.47 -47.70 13.03
N TYR A 201 18.18 -47.52 12.75
CA TYR A 201 17.23 -46.90 13.68
C TYR A 201 17.26 -47.56 15.07
N ARG A 202 17.30 -48.90 15.14
CA ARG A 202 17.36 -49.61 16.44
C ARG A 202 18.65 -49.33 17.21
N MET A 203 19.79 -49.22 16.53
CA MET A 203 21.07 -48.94 17.19
C MET A 203 21.09 -47.56 17.86
N VAL A 204 20.38 -46.58 17.29
CA VAL A 204 20.35 -45.20 17.81
C VAL A 204 19.08 -44.87 18.59
N LYS A 205 18.10 -45.79 18.66
CA LYS A 205 16.76 -45.56 19.21
C LYS A 205 16.78 -44.91 20.59
N ASP A 206 17.62 -45.42 21.49
CA ASP A 206 17.67 -44.92 22.87
C ASP A 206 18.18 -43.47 22.93
N ASN A 207 19.14 -43.10 22.07
CA ASN A 207 19.61 -41.73 21.92
C ASN A 207 18.52 -40.83 21.32
N LEU A 208 17.78 -41.32 20.33
CA LEU A 208 16.66 -40.57 19.72
C LEU A 208 15.54 -40.33 20.74
N ASP A 209 15.18 -41.34 21.54
CA ASP A 209 14.17 -41.18 22.59
C ASP A 209 14.62 -40.18 23.66
N MET A 210 15.90 -40.22 24.06
CA MET A 210 16.48 -39.25 24.99
C MET A 210 16.47 -37.83 24.40
N GLY A 211 16.89 -37.66 23.15
CA GLY A 211 16.88 -36.38 22.44
C GLY A 211 15.47 -35.79 22.30
N ARG A 212 14.50 -36.63 21.92
CA ARG A 212 13.08 -36.25 21.85
C ARG A 212 12.55 -35.77 23.20
N ARG A 213 12.81 -36.52 24.29
CA ARG A 213 12.38 -36.12 25.64
C ARG A 213 13.01 -34.79 26.05
N LYS A 214 14.30 -34.60 25.78
CA LYS A 214 14.99 -33.34 26.02
C LYS A 214 14.29 -32.17 25.31
N MET A 215 13.90 -32.33 24.05
CA MET A 215 13.16 -31.29 23.31
C MET A 215 11.76 -31.03 23.90
N LEU A 216 11.06 -32.05 24.38
CA LEU A 216 9.71 -31.93 24.96
C LEU A 216 9.71 -31.34 26.38
N GLU A 217 10.73 -31.66 27.19
CA GLU A 217 10.84 -31.31 28.61
C GLU A 217 11.60 -30.01 28.83
N GLU A 218 12.84 -29.94 28.34
CA GLU A 218 13.74 -28.81 28.60
C GLU A 218 13.44 -27.63 27.68
N LEU A 219 13.08 -27.91 26.42
CA LEU A 219 12.89 -26.89 25.39
C LEU A 219 11.40 -26.59 25.09
N VAL A 220 10.48 -27.26 25.80
CA VAL A 220 9.03 -27.07 25.69
C VAL A 220 8.52 -27.21 24.25
N GLY A 221 9.14 -28.12 23.49
CA GLY A 221 8.72 -28.44 22.12
C GLY A 221 7.34 -29.10 22.05
N SER A 222 6.71 -28.99 20.88
CA SER A 222 5.45 -29.67 20.55
C SER A 222 5.68 -30.59 19.36
N ARG A 223 5.34 -31.87 19.50
CA ARG A 223 5.54 -32.90 18.47
C ARG A 223 4.30 -33.00 17.60
N PHE A 224 4.46 -32.90 16.29
CA PHE A 224 3.38 -32.91 15.32
C PHE A 224 3.49 -34.07 14.35
N LYS A 225 2.33 -34.59 13.92
CA LYS A 225 2.23 -35.49 12.76
C LYS A 225 1.67 -34.73 11.57
N LEU A 226 2.48 -34.64 10.51
CA LEU A 226 2.09 -34.00 9.26
C LEU A 226 1.84 -35.06 8.18
N GLU A 227 0.78 -34.94 7.40
CA GLU A 227 0.51 -35.82 6.25
C GLU A 227 0.85 -35.10 4.94
N THR A 228 1.78 -35.67 4.16
CA THR A 228 2.22 -35.14 2.86
C THR A 228 1.13 -35.29 1.80
N LYS A 229 1.30 -34.60 0.66
CA LYS A 229 0.42 -34.77 -0.51
C LYS A 229 0.31 -36.23 -0.98
N ARG A 230 1.36 -37.01 -0.76
CA ARG A 230 1.50 -38.40 -1.21
C ARG A 230 1.03 -39.42 -0.16
N GLY A 231 0.57 -38.95 1.00
CA GLY A 231 0.04 -39.79 2.09
C GLY A 231 1.09 -40.28 3.08
N SER A 232 2.36 -39.89 2.90
CA SER A 232 3.42 -40.16 3.89
C SER A 232 3.18 -39.34 5.16
N LEU A 233 3.44 -39.93 6.32
CA LEU A 233 3.31 -39.31 7.62
C LEU A 233 4.69 -38.92 8.15
N LEU A 234 4.88 -37.64 8.47
CA LEU A 234 6.13 -37.10 8.99
C LEU A 234 6.05 -36.87 10.49
N ASP A 235 7.10 -37.27 11.19
CA ASP A 235 7.36 -36.89 12.57
C ASP A 235 8.13 -35.57 12.64
N CYS A 236 7.50 -34.57 13.25
CA CYS A 236 8.06 -33.22 13.34
C CYS A 236 8.07 -32.72 14.78
N MET A 237 9.08 -31.93 15.12
CA MET A 237 9.18 -31.21 16.38
C MET A 237 9.16 -29.70 16.12
N PHE A 238 8.20 -29.01 16.72
CA PHE A 238 8.05 -27.57 16.61
C PHE A 238 8.32 -26.88 17.94
N LEU A 239 9.32 -26.01 17.96
CA LEU A 239 9.75 -25.22 19.10
C LEU A 239 9.48 -23.74 18.80
N ASP A 240 8.25 -23.30 19.07
CA ASP A 240 7.84 -21.88 18.94
C ASP A 240 8.26 -21.10 20.18
N ARG A 241 9.28 -20.25 20.03
CA ARG A 241 9.86 -19.48 21.14
C ARG A 241 9.36 -18.04 21.18
N ARG A 242 8.39 -17.63 20.36
CA ARG A 242 7.92 -16.22 20.28
C ARG A 242 7.38 -15.68 21.61
N ASN A 243 6.94 -16.57 22.50
CA ASN A 243 6.46 -16.24 23.84
C ASN A 243 7.53 -16.42 24.94
N SER A 244 8.76 -16.78 24.59
CA SER A 244 9.87 -16.98 25.54
C SER A 244 10.63 -15.67 25.75
N VAL A 245 10.81 -15.29 27.01
CA VAL A 245 11.52 -14.05 27.41
C VAL A 245 13.02 -14.14 27.12
N GLU A 246 13.57 -15.36 27.06
CA GLU A 246 15.01 -15.62 26.89
C GLU A 246 15.43 -15.69 25.40
N ALA A 247 14.48 -15.77 24.48
CA ALA A 247 14.74 -16.05 23.06
C ALA A 247 14.73 -14.76 22.22
N THR A 248 15.90 -14.14 22.05
CA THR A 248 16.07 -12.87 21.33
C THR A 248 15.72 -12.96 19.83
N ASN A 249 15.88 -14.13 19.23
CA ASN A 249 15.69 -14.36 17.79
C ASN A 249 14.38 -15.12 17.44
N ALA A 250 13.48 -15.27 18.41
CA ALA A 250 12.32 -16.15 18.31
C ALA A 250 11.34 -15.85 17.16
N ASN A 251 11.32 -14.61 16.66
CA ASN A 251 10.47 -14.22 15.52
C ASN A 251 10.91 -14.85 14.19
N THR A 252 12.15 -15.34 14.10
CA THR A 252 12.65 -16.07 12.94
C THR A 252 12.52 -17.58 13.21
N LEU A 253 11.93 -18.30 12.26
CA LEU A 253 11.83 -19.76 12.28
C LEU A 253 12.95 -20.36 11.45
N VAL A 254 13.68 -21.31 12.01
CA VAL A 254 14.65 -22.13 11.28
C VAL A 254 14.03 -23.50 11.02
N VAL A 255 13.81 -23.82 9.75
CA VAL A 255 13.42 -25.17 9.29
C VAL A 255 14.70 -25.95 9.05
N THR A 256 14.87 -27.09 9.72
CA THR A 256 16.11 -27.88 9.62
C THR A 256 15.92 -29.13 8.76
N CYS A 257 16.83 -29.37 7.83
CA CYS A 257 16.90 -30.57 7.00
C CYS A 257 18.17 -31.37 7.34
N GLU A 258 17.99 -32.63 7.73
CA GLU A 258 19.06 -33.51 8.24
C GLU A 258 19.86 -34.20 7.11
N GLY A 259 20.95 -34.86 7.51
CA GLY A 259 21.77 -35.68 6.62
C GLY A 259 21.23 -37.09 6.39
N ASN A 260 21.93 -37.89 5.59
CA ASN A 260 21.48 -39.23 5.15
C ASN A 260 21.37 -40.30 6.26
N ALA A 261 21.95 -40.03 7.43
CA ALA A 261 21.79 -40.79 8.66
C ALA A 261 21.54 -39.85 9.86
N GLY A 262 21.09 -38.62 9.59
CA GLY A 262 20.75 -37.62 10.59
C GLY A 262 19.31 -37.78 11.05
N PHE A 263 19.06 -37.43 12.31
CA PHE A 263 17.74 -37.44 12.93
C PHE A 263 17.56 -36.16 13.71
N TYR A 264 16.39 -35.52 13.60
CA TYR A 264 16.18 -34.22 14.22
C TYR A 264 16.37 -34.28 15.74
N GLU A 265 16.09 -35.44 16.36
CA GLU A 265 16.17 -35.62 17.81
C GLU A 265 17.56 -35.39 18.38
N ILE A 266 18.62 -35.54 17.58
CA ILE A 266 20.03 -35.48 18.02
C ILE A 266 20.94 -34.66 17.09
N GLY A 267 20.37 -34.05 16.04
CA GLY A 267 21.12 -33.45 14.94
C GLY A 267 21.15 -31.91 14.92
N VAL A 268 20.94 -31.38 13.71
CA VAL A 268 21.06 -29.97 13.32
C VAL A 268 20.20 -28.99 14.14
N PRO A 269 18.97 -29.31 14.62
CA PRO A 269 18.12 -28.38 15.37
C PRO A 269 18.78 -27.68 16.56
N TYR A 270 19.72 -28.34 17.23
CA TYR A 270 20.35 -27.80 18.44
C TYR A 270 21.22 -26.56 18.18
N VAL A 271 21.68 -26.36 16.95
CA VAL A 271 22.49 -25.18 16.56
C VAL A 271 21.63 -23.91 16.61
N PRO A 272 20.56 -23.76 15.81
CA PRO A 272 19.69 -22.58 15.88
C PRO A 272 18.93 -22.45 17.21
N LEU A 273 18.65 -23.56 17.91
CA LEU A 273 18.07 -23.49 19.26
C LEU A 273 19.04 -22.85 20.26
N GLY A 274 20.33 -23.12 20.15
CA GLY A 274 21.39 -22.51 20.96
C GLY A 274 21.47 -21.00 20.78
N GLU A 275 21.15 -20.50 19.58
CA GLU A 275 21.16 -19.08 19.21
C GLU A 275 19.80 -18.37 19.42
N GLY A 276 18.85 -19.03 20.09
CA GLY A 276 17.57 -18.42 20.49
C GLY A 276 16.51 -18.31 19.38
N TYR A 277 16.65 -19.05 18.28
CA TYR A 277 15.64 -19.09 17.20
C TYR A 277 14.47 -20.03 17.54
N SER A 278 13.31 -19.77 16.92
CA SER A 278 12.26 -20.80 16.83
C SER A 278 12.69 -21.86 15.82
N VAL A 279 12.36 -23.12 16.02
CA VAL A 279 12.81 -24.22 15.16
C VAL A 279 11.66 -25.16 14.79
N LEU A 280 11.61 -25.54 13.51
CA LEU A 280 10.77 -26.60 13.00
C LEU A 280 11.66 -27.70 12.43
N ALA A 281 11.74 -28.80 13.16
CA ALA A 281 12.55 -29.94 12.81
C ALA A 281 11.67 -31.12 12.37
N TRP A 282 12.17 -31.94 11.46
CA TRP A 282 11.42 -33.04 10.88
C TRP A 282 12.35 -34.18 10.47
N ASN A 283 11.85 -35.41 10.50
CA ASN A 283 12.56 -36.58 10.01
C ASN A 283 12.14 -36.89 8.57
N HIS A 284 13.13 -37.20 7.71
CA HIS A 284 12.93 -37.68 6.35
C HIS A 284 11.89 -38.82 6.28
N PRO A 285 11.14 -39.00 5.17
CA PRO A 285 10.36 -40.20 4.93
C PRO A 285 11.16 -41.48 5.21
N GLY A 286 10.62 -42.36 6.05
CA GLY A 286 11.27 -43.59 6.49
C GLY A 286 12.26 -43.45 7.65
N PHE A 287 12.54 -42.23 8.14
CA PHE A 287 13.43 -42.00 9.28
C PHE A 287 12.68 -41.92 10.59
N GLY A 288 13.24 -42.52 11.63
CA GLY A 288 12.70 -42.44 12.98
C GLY A 288 11.28 -43.00 13.01
N HIS A 289 10.30 -42.10 13.20
CA HIS A 289 8.89 -42.44 13.19
C HIS A 289 8.13 -42.01 11.92
N SER A 290 8.79 -41.33 10.98
CA SER A 290 8.22 -40.98 9.69
C SER A 290 8.00 -42.24 8.83
N THR A 291 6.90 -42.30 8.09
CA THR A 291 6.59 -43.44 7.20
C THR A 291 7.14 -43.22 5.81
N GLY A 292 7.14 -44.27 4.98
CA GLY A 292 7.54 -44.18 3.56
C GLY A 292 9.03 -44.45 3.37
N MET A 293 9.56 -43.97 2.23
CA MET A 293 10.97 -44.07 1.86
C MET A 293 11.42 -42.71 1.30
N PRO A 294 12.70 -42.33 1.47
CA PRO A 294 13.21 -41.00 1.12
C PRO A 294 13.50 -40.87 -0.38
N TRP A 295 12.49 -41.17 -1.21
CA TRP A 295 12.55 -40.94 -2.64
C TRP A 295 12.56 -39.43 -2.93
N PRO A 296 13.20 -38.98 -4.02
CA PRO A 296 13.25 -37.56 -4.37
C PRO A 296 11.86 -36.88 -4.34
N GLU A 297 10.83 -37.53 -4.90
CA GLU A 297 9.45 -37.03 -4.90
C GLU A 297 8.81 -36.97 -3.50
N GLU A 298 9.15 -37.92 -2.62
CA GLU A 298 8.66 -37.95 -1.24
C GLU A 298 9.34 -36.89 -0.38
N GLU A 299 10.65 -36.67 -0.56
CA GLU A 299 11.40 -35.58 0.08
C GLU A 299 10.82 -34.21 -0.29
N GLN A 300 10.50 -33.99 -1.56
CA GLN A 300 9.82 -32.77 -2.02
C GLN A 300 8.43 -32.61 -1.39
N ALA A 301 7.63 -33.68 -1.38
CA ALA A 301 6.31 -33.66 -0.75
C ALA A 301 6.40 -33.43 0.76
N ALA A 302 7.50 -33.88 1.38
CA ALA A 302 7.74 -33.76 2.81
C ALA A 302 8.08 -32.32 3.21
N ILE A 303 9.07 -31.70 2.57
CA ILE A 303 9.41 -30.31 2.86
C ILE A 303 8.27 -29.36 2.51
N ASP A 304 7.45 -29.69 1.50
CA ASP A 304 6.31 -28.85 1.12
C ASP A 304 5.25 -28.76 2.22
N VAL A 305 4.88 -29.89 2.84
CA VAL A 305 3.93 -29.87 3.97
C VAL A 305 4.53 -29.21 5.21
N VAL A 306 5.84 -29.36 5.45
CA VAL A 306 6.57 -28.68 6.53
C VAL A 306 6.49 -27.16 6.36
N MET A 307 6.71 -26.66 5.13
CA MET A 307 6.60 -25.22 4.82
C MET A 307 5.18 -24.71 4.96
N GLN A 308 4.16 -25.43 4.47
CA GLN A 308 2.76 -25.04 4.67
C GLN A 308 2.39 -25.00 6.16
N PHE A 309 2.86 -25.99 6.94
CA PHE A 309 2.63 -26.03 8.38
C PHE A 309 3.26 -24.82 9.10
N ALA A 310 4.52 -24.47 8.75
CA ALA A 310 5.21 -23.29 9.27
C ALA A 310 4.41 -22.00 9.02
N LEU A 311 3.94 -21.80 7.79
CA LEU A 311 3.12 -20.64 7.41
C LEU A 311 1.76 -20.63 8.12
N SER A 312 1.12 -21.79 8.27
CA SER A 312 -0.16 -21.91 8.99
C SER A 312 -0.03 -21.63 10.49
N SER A 313 1.17 -21.80 11.05
CA SER A 313 1.50 -21.50 12.45
C SER A 313 1.77 -20.01 12.71
N GLY A 314 1.58 -19.16 11.69
CA GLY A 314 1.65 -17.70 11.79
C GLY A 314 3.05 -17.13 11.56
N PHE A 315 4.01 -17.92 11.06
CA PHE A 315 5.26 -17.37 10.53
C PHE A 315 5.03 -16.84 9.12
N LYS A 316 5.68 -15.73 8.79
CA LYS A 316 5.73 -15.23 7.41
C LYS A 316 6.92 -15.85 6.70
N GLU A 317 6.81 -16.05 5.39
CA GLU A 317 7.89 -16.58 4.56
C GLU A 317 9.20 -15.80 4.76
N GLU A 318 9.14 -14.46 4.79
CA GLU A 318 10.26 -13.54 5.06
C GLU A 318 10.95 -13.71 6.43
N ASN A 319 10.34 -14.48 7.33
CA ASN A 319 10.87 -14.81 8.66
C ASN A 319 11.32 -16.28 8.77
N ILE A 320 11.37 -17.03 7.67
CA ILE A 320 11.81 -18.44 7.65
C ILE A 320 13.21 -18.54 7.06
N VAL A 321 14.10 -19.25 7.75
CA VAL A 321 15.41 -19.68 7.23
C VAL A 321 15.38 -21.19 7.11
N ILE A 322 15.97 -21.74 6.05
CA ILE A 322 16.15 -23.19 5.92
C ILE A 322 17.63 -23.51 6.17
N LEU A 323 17.90 -24.33 7.16
CA LEU A 323 19.22 -24.84 7.51
C LEU A 323 19.30 -26.30 7.08
N ALA A 324 20.25 -26.63 6.21
CA ALA A 324 20.39 -27.97 5.67
C ALA A 324 21.81 -28.48 5.80
N TRP A 325 21.96 -29.75 6.19
CA TRP A 325 23.25 -30.42 6.27
C TRP A 325 23.33 -31.56 5.25
N SER A 326 24.46 -31.65 4.54
CA SER A 326 24.73 -32.75 3.60
C SER A 326 23.61 -32.95 2.58
N ILE A 327 23.11 -34.18 2.43
CA ILE A 327 22.01 -34.52 1.50
C ILE A 327 20.71 -33.74 1.77
N GLY A 328 20.49 -33.25 3.00
CA GLY A 328 19.32 -32.45 3.38
C GLY A 328 19.20 -31.14 2.60
N ALA A 329 20.26 -30.74 1.88
CA ALA A 329 20.20 -29.62 0.96
C ALA A 329 19.21 -29.86 -0.19
N TYR A 330 18.96 -31.10 -0.62
CA TYR A 330 18.02 -31.40 -1.70
C TYR A 330 16.59 -30.89 -1.41
N PRO A 331 15.91 -31.29 -0.32
CA PRO A 331 14.60 -30.69 0.00
C PRO A 331 14.71 -29.19 0.29
N ALA A 332 15.83 -28.71 0.85
CA ALA A 332 16.01 -27.31 1.19
C ALA A 332 16.11 -26.38 -0.03
N THR A 333 16.90 -26.75 -1.05
CA THR A 333 17.02 -26.00 -2.31
C THR A 333 15.72 -26.06 -3.10
N TRP A 334 15.02 -27.20 -3.07
CA TRP A 334 13.70 -27.33 -3.68
C TRP A 334 12.69 -26.38 -3.02
N ALA A 335 12.72 -26.28 -1.70
CA ALA A 335 11.86 -25.36 -0.96
C ALA A 335 12.24 -23.90 -1.26
N ALA A 336 13.52 -23.54 -1.26
CA ALA A 336 13.97 -22.18 -1.59
C ALA A 336 13.51 -21.73 -2.99
N MET A 337 13.54 -22.63 -3.98
CA MET A 337 13.04 -22.37 -5.33
C MET A 337 11.53 -22.11 -5.38
N HIS A 338 10.75 -22.74 -4.50
CA HIS A 338 9.28 -22.66 -4.49
C HIS A 338 8.71 -21.67 -3.47
N TYR A 339 9.51 -21.30 -2.49
CA TYR A 339 9.26 -20.30 -1.45
C TYR A 339 10.37 -19.24 -1.55
N PRO A 340 10.36 -18.41 -2.61
CA PRO A 340 11.47 -17.50 -2.91
C PRO A 340 11.60 -16.34 -1.92
N ASN A 341 10.58 -16.05 -1.11
CA ASN A 341 10.63 -14.96 -0.15
C ASN A 341 11.21 -15.37 1.20
N ILE A 342 11.68 -16.61 1.36
CA ILE A 342 12.36 -17.02 2.60
C ILE A 342 13.49 -16.06 2.96
N LYS A 343 13.74 -15.90 4.25
CA LYS A 343 14.75 -15.00 4.79
C LYS A 343 16.15 -15.35 4.29
N GLY A 344 16.44 -16.64 4.16
CA GLY A 344 17.66 -17.14 3.55
C GLY A 344 17.80 -18.66 3.63
N LEU A 345 18.81 -19.17 2.93
CA LEU A 345 19.19 -20.58 2.88
C LEU A 345 20.60 -20.75 3.46
N PHE A 346 20.76 -21.64 4.43
CA PHE A 346 22.04 -21.96 5.06
C PHE A 346 22.38 -23.44 4.77
N LEU A 347 23.42 -23.67 3.97
CA LEU A 347 23.83 -24.98 3.48
C LEU A 347 25.16 -25.37 4.14
N ASP A 348 25.18 -26.45 4.90
CA ASP A 348 26.39 -26.93 5.58
C ASP A 348 26.86 -28.27 4.98
N ALA A 349 28.13 -28.31 4.54
CA ALA A 349 28.79 -29.52 4.05
C ALA A 349 27.94 -30.31 3.05
N THR A 350 27.59 -29.67 1.93
CA THR A 350 26.73 -30.26 0.90
C THR A 350 27.40 -30.29 -0.48
N PHE A 351 26.69 -30.76 -1.51
CA PHE A 351 27.22 -31.07 -2.84
C PHE A 351 26.29 -30.56 -3.95
N ASP A 352 26.80 -30.59 -5.18
CA ASP A 352 26.12 -30.11 -6.38
C ASP A 352 25.26 -31.18 -7.08
N ASP A 353 25.81 -32.39 -7.24
CA ASP A 353 25.23 -33.55 -7.93
C ASP A 353 25.63 -34.85 -7.20
N LEU A 354 24.71 -35.79 -7.12
CA LEU A 354 24.92 -37.09 -6.48
C LEU A 354 25.80 -38.04 -7.31
N LEU A 355 25.74 -37.96 -8.64
CA LEU A 355 26.38 -38.97 -9.51
C LEU A 355 27.89 -39.15 -9.26
N PRO A 356 28.71 -38.08 -9.17
CA PRO A 356 30.14 -38.22 -8.93
C PRO A 356 30.45 -38.95 -7.62
N LEU A 357 29.70 -38.67 -6.56
CA LEU A 357 29.84 -39.35 -5.27
C LEU A 357 29.48 -40.84 -5.38
N ALA A 358 28.38 -41.16 -6.08
CA ALA A 358 27.96 -42.54 -6.28
C ALA A 358 29.01 -43.36 -7.02
N LEU A 359 29.63 -42.81 -8.07
CA LEU A 359 30.64 -43.50 -8.87
C LEU A 359 31.90 -43.89 -8.06
N THR A 360 32.22 -43.18 -6.98
CA THR A 360 33.36 -43.54 -6.11
C THR A 360 33.11 -44.77 -5.23
N LEU A 361 31.84 -45.14 -5.02
CA LEU A 361 31.46 -46.27 -4.17
C LEU A 361 31.42 -47.59 -4.93
N PHE A 362 31.31 -47.56 -6.26
CA PHE A 362 31.14 -48.75 -7.09
C PHE A 362 32.35 -49.01 -8.00
N PRO A 363 32.66 -50.28 -8.30
CA PRO A 363 33.69 -50.62 -9.28
C PRO A 363 33.40 -50.00 -10.66
N GLY A 364 34.44 -49.56 -11.36
CA GLY A 364 34.31 -48.87 -12.65
C GLY A 364 33.53 -49.64 -13.73
N GLY A 365 33.51 -50.98 -13.67
CA GLY A 365 32.72 -51.82 -14.59
C GLY A 365 31.20 -51.69 -14.42
N LEU A 366 30.71 -51.11 -13.32
CA LEU A 366 29.28 -50.87 -13.06
C LEU A 366 28.85 -49.42 -13.30
N SER A 367 29.77 -48.54 -13.72
CA SER A 367 29.54 -47.09 -13.86
C SER A 367 28.29 -46.76 -14.68
N GLY A 368 28.09 -47.39 -15.84
CA GLY A 368 26.91 -47.14 -16.69
C GLY A 368 25.57 -47.56 -16.06
N ILE A 369 25.55 -48.58 -15.21
CA ILE A 369 24.34 -48.99 -14.47
C ILE A 369 24.10 -48.02 -13.30
N VAL A 370 25.16 -47.62 -12.59
CA VAL A 370 25.07 -46.65 -11.49
C VAL A 370 24.57 -45.30 -12.01
N GLU A 371 25.11 -44.82 -13.12
CA GLU A 371 24.68 -43.59 -13.78
C GLU A 371 23.19 -43.64 -14.13
N ARG A 372 22.75 -44.70 -14.82
CA ARG A 372 21.34 -44.91 -15.15
C ARG A 372 20.45 -44.98 -13.90
N THR A 373 20.90 -45.66 -12.86
CA THR A 373 20.17 -45.79 -11.59
C THR A 373 20.00 -44.44 -10.90
N VAL A 374 21.07 -43.66 -10.79
CA VAL A 374 21.05 -42.32 -10.16
C VAL A 374 20.18 -41.38 -10.97
N ARG A 375 20.39 -41.27 -12.29
CA ARG A 375 19.65 -40.32 -13.14
C ARG A 375 18.16 -40.62 -13.23
N ASN A 376 17.76 -41.89 -13.24
CA ASN A 376 16.35 -42.26 -13.38
C ASN A 376 15.56 -42.29 -12.06
N TYR A 377 16.20 -42.62 -10.93
CA TYR A 377 15.48 -42.89 -9.67
C TYR A 377 15.94 -42.06 -8.48
N MET A 378 17.15 -41.50 -8.49
CA MET A 378 17.77 -40.86 -7.34
C MET A 378 18.45 -39.54 -7.71
N ASN A 379 17.91 -38.81 -8.69
CA ASN A 379 18.56 -37.60 -9.21
C ASN A 379 18.40 -36.43 -8.24
N LEU A 380 19.47 -36.11 -7.50
CA LEU A 380 19.52 -34.99 -6.57
C LEU A 380 20.20 -33.79 -7.22
N ASN A 381 19.43 -32.95 -7.88
CA ASN A 381 19.91 -31.79 -8.65
C ASN A 381 20.05 -30.52 -7.80
N ILE A 382 20.82 -30.59 -6.71
CA ILE A 382 20.95 -29.52 -5.69
C ILE A 382 21.43 -28.21 -6.31
N ALA A 383 22.51 -28.24 -7.11
CA ALA A 383 23.03 -27.02 -7.75
C ALA A 383 22.00 -26.37 -8.69
N ASN A 384 21.30 -27.16 -9.51
CA ASN A 384 20.29 -26.65 -10.44
C ASN A 384 19.10 -26.01 -9.70
N GLN A 385 18.67 -26.61 -8.59
CA GLN A 385 17.62 -26.02 -7.74
C GLN A 385 18.10 -24.75 -7.04
N LEU A 386 19.33 -24.75 -6.51
CA LEU A 386 19.93 -23.59 -5.86
C LEU A 386 20.04 -22.39 -6.82
N ASN A 387 20.44 -22.65 -8.07
CA ASN A 387 20.57 -21.63 -9.11
C ASN A 387 19.24 -20.95 -9.47
N CYS A 388 18.10 -21.61 -9.18
CA CYS A 388 16.77 -21.01 -9.36
C CYS A 388 16.34 -20.09 -8.19
N TYR A 389 17.10 -20.05 -7.10
CA TYR A 389 16.78 -19.24 -5.92
C TYR A 389 17.57 -17.92 -5.92
N SER A 390 16.85 -16.80 -5.91
CA SER A 390 17.44 -15.46 -5.98
C SER A 390 17.67 -14.79 -4.62
N GLY A 391 17.36 -15.46 -3.51
CA GLY A 391 17.50 -14.87 -2.16
C GLY A 391 18.88 -15.07 -1.52
N PRO A 392 19.02 -14.75 -0.22
CA PRO A 392 20.29 -14.89 0.52
C PRO A 392 20.69 -16.36 0.73
N VAL A 393 21.95 -16.68 0.45
CA VAL A 393 22.51 -18.03 0.60
C VAL A 393 23.83 -17.95 1.36
N THR A 394 24.02 -18.84 2.33
CA THR A 394 25.30 -19.10 2.99
C THR A 394 25.67 -20.56 2.81
N ILE A 395 26.90 -20.83 2.37
CA ILE A 395 27.45 -22.16 2.16
C ILE A 395 28.62 -22.35 3.13
N VAL A 396 28.56 -23.34 4.02
CA VAL A 396 29.68 -23.74 4.86
C VAL A 396 30.46 -24.82 4.14
N ARG A 397 31.69 -24.47 3.76
CA ARG A 397 32.66 -25.36 3.15
C ARG A 397 33.54 -25.95 4.23
N ARG A 398 33.52 -27.28 4.38
CA ARG A 398 34.33 -27.98 5.39
C ARG A 398 35.63 -28.46 4.77
N ASN A 399 36.77 -27.96 5.26
CA ASN A 399 38.08 -28.20 4.64
C ASN A 399 38.63 -29.62 4.85
N ARG A 400 38.07 -30.38 5.78
CA ARG A 400 38.46 -31.77 6.07
C ARG A 400 37.34 -32.75 5.77
N ASP A 401 36.50 -32.45 4.78
CA ASP A 401 35.34 -33.27 4.44
C ASP A 401 35.74 -34.56 3.71
N GLU A 402 35.81 -35.64 4.46
CA GLU A 402 36.21 -36.97 4.01
C GLU A 402 35.09 -37.74 3.26
N ILE A 403 33.86 -37.24 3.32
CA ILE A 403 32.66 -37.91 2.79
C ILE A 403 32.33 -37.38 1.40
N LEU A 404 32.40 -36.07 1.20
CA LEU A 404 32.07 -35.41 -0.07
C LEU A 404 33.26 -35.28 -1.03
N SER A 405 34.42 -35.83 -0.67
CA SER A 405 35.60 -35.89 -1.53
C SER A 405 35.52 -37.08 -2.50
N THR A 406 35.71 -36.86 -3.80
CA THR A 406 35.70 -37.94 -4.81
C THR A 406 37.06 -38.62 -5.03
N ASN A 407 38.16 -37.98 -4.64
CA ASN A 407 39.49 -38.56 -4.65
C ASN A 407 40.01 -38.68 -3.21
N LYS A 408 40.46 -39.88 -2.83
CA LYS A 408 40.91 -40.19 -1.46
C LYS A 408 42.40 -40.52 -1.34
N ASP A 409 43.18 -40.35 -2.42
CA ASP A 409 44.57 -40.79 -2.50
C ASP A 409 45.52 -39.99 -1.59
N SER A 410 45.25 -38.69 -1.41
CA SER A 410 46.03 -37.80 -0.54
C SER A 410 45.14 -36.71 0.07
N THR A 411 45.60 -36.06 1.15
CA THR A 411 44.85 -34.95 1.79
C THR A 411 44.62 -33.77 0.84
N SER A 412 45.59 -33.45 -0.02
CA SER A 412 45.44 -32.41 -1.03
C SER A 412 44.43 -32.79 -2.11
N SER A 413 44.45 -34.05 -2.57
CA SER A 413 43.49 -34.56 -3.55
C SER A 413 42.08 -34.64 -2.99
N GLN A 414 41.93 -34.92 -1.69
CA GLN A 414 40.64 -34.84 -1.01
C GLN A 414 40.08 -33.42 -1.07
N LEU A 415 40.85 -32.43 -0.62
CA LEU A 415 40.43 -31.03 -0.58
C LEU A 415 40.00 -30.46 -1.95
N GLU A 416 40.75 -30.80 -3.00
CA GLU A 416 40.43 -30.44 -4.40
C GLU A 416 39.10 -31.05 -4.86
N SER A 417 38.86 -32.31 -4.48
CA SER A 417 37.74 -33.12 -4.97
C SER A 417 36.47 -33.05 -4.12
N ILE A 418 36.41 -32.15 -3.12
CA ILE A 418 35.20 -31.90 -2.31
C ILE A 418 34.10 -31.33 -3.20
N ARG A 419 32.94 -32.01 -3.30
CA ARG A 419 31.80 -31.58 -4.13
C ARG A 419 31.16 -30.25 -3.71
N THR A 420 31.41 -29.78 -2.49
CA THR A 420 31.05 -28.40 -2.09
C THR A 420 31.76 -27.36 -2.96
N ASN A 421 32.97 -27.65 -3.46
CA ASN A 421 33.69 -26.78 -4.40
C ASN A 421 32.88 -26.60 -5.68
N ASP A 422 32.44 -27.70 -6.30
CA ASP A 422 31.61 -27.67 -7.51
C ASP A 422 30.30 -26.91 -7.30
N LEU A 423 29.66 -27.06 -6.12
CA LEU A 423 28.45 -26.32 -5.78
C LEU A 423 28.70 -24.82 -5.70
N ILE A 424 29.79 -24.40 -5.05
CA ILE A 424 30.18 -23.00 -4.94
C ILE A 424 30.46 -22.41 -6.32
N VAL A 425 31.21 -23.13 -7.16
CA VAL A 425 31.50 -22.72 -8.54
C VAL A 425 30.20 -22.57 -9.31
N SER A 426 29.31 -23.57 -9.29
CA SER A 426 28.01 -23.50 -9.98
C SER A 426 27.18 -22.30 -9.51
N PHE A 427 27.10 -22.07 -8.20
CA PHE A 427 26.34 -20.98 -7.61
C PHE A 427 26.91 -19.61 -7.99
N LEU A 428 28.22 -19.38 -7.83
CA LEU A 428 28.84 -18.09 -8.09
C LEU A 428 28.85 -17.75 -9.58
N THR A 429 29.11 -18.72 -10.45
CA THR A 429 29.06 -18.54 -11.90
C THR A 429 27.65 -18.22 -12.39
N HIS A 430 26.62 -18.88 -11.84
CA HIS A 430 25.24 -18.58 -12.21
C HIS A 430 24.77 -17.22 -11.67
N ARG A 431 25.15 -16.89 -10.43
CA ARG A 431 24.71 -15.68 -9.74
C ARG A 431 25.43 -14.42 -10.22
N TYR A 432 26.71 -14.55 -10.59
CA TYR A 432 27.60 -13.43 -10.94
C TYR A 432 28.42 -13.73 -12.21
N PRO A 433 27.77 -13.99 -13.37
CA PRO A 433 28.45 -14.44 -14.59
C PRO A 433 29.44 -13.42 -15.19
N LEU A 434 29.30 -12.13 -14.83
CA LEU A 434 30.24 -11.09 -15.25
C LEU A 434 31.56 -11.10 -14.45
N ILE A 435 31.59 -11.73 -13.28
CA ILE A 435 32.80 -11.84 -12.45
C ILE A 435 33.45 -13.20 -12.63
N PHE A 436 32.66 -14.28 -12.67
CA PHE A 436 33.14 -15.65 -12.82
C PHE A 436 32.92 -16.12 -14.27
N ASP A 437 33.79 -15.71 -15.19
CA ASP A 437 33.83 -16.27 -16.55
C ASP A 437 34.65 -17.57 -16.59
N GLU A 438 34.80 -18.17 -17.77
CA GLU A 438 35.53 -19.44 -17.93
C GLU A 438 36.95 -19.37 -17.37
N ASP A 439 37.73 -18.33 -17.70
CA ASP A 439 39.10 -18.14 -17.21
C ASP A 439 39.15 -18.00 -15.68
N PHE A 440 38.21 -17.24 -15.09
CA PHE A 440 38.16 -17.06 -13.64
C PHE A 440 37.66 -18.32 -12.91
N VAL A 441 36.82 -19.14 -13.55
CA VAL A 441 36.37 -20.42 -12.99
C VAL A 441 37.54 -21.37 -12.80
N GLU A 442 38.47 -21.45 -13.77
CA GLU A 442 39.69 -22.25 -13.61
C GLU A 442 40.54 -21.76 -12.43
N LEU A 443 40.71 -20.44 -12.29
CA LEU A 443 41.39 -19.83 -11.16
C LEU A 443 40.69 -20.14 -9.83
N LEU A 444 39.36 -20.07 -9.78
CA LEU A 444 38.55 -20.35 -8.59
C LEU A 444 38.68 -21.81 -8.17
N ILE A 445 38.64 -22.76 -9.12
CA ILE A 445 38.84 -24.19 -8.84
C ILE A 445 40.24 -24.40 -8.24
N GLY A 446 41.27 -23.85 -8.88
CA GLY A 446 42.64 -23.92 -8.35
C GLY A 446 42.78 -23.30 -6.96
N TRP A 447 42.08 -22.22 -6.67
CA TRP A 447 42.07 -21.57 -5.36
C TRP A 447 41.34 -22.39 -4.28
N LEU A 448 40.21 -23.00 -4.63
CA LEU A 448 39.44 -23.84 -3.71
C LEU A 448 40.20 -25.11 -3.31
N SER A 449 41.10 -25.62 -4.14
CA SER A 449 41.96 -26.78 -3.85
C SER A 449 42.96 -26.57 -2.70
N PHE A 450 43.06 -25.36 -2.14
CA PHE A 450 43.94 -25.03 -1.01
C PHE A 450 43.17 -24.67 0.26
N THR A 451 43.81 -24.83 1.41
CA THR A 451 43.27 -24.38 2.70
C THR A 451 43.34 -22.86 2.79
N PRO A 452 42.54 -22.21 3.66
CA PRO A 452 42.63 -20.76 3.88
C PRO A 452 44.05 -20.27 4.20
N ALA A 453 44.86 -21.07 4.91
CA ALA A 453 46.25 -20.71 5.21
C ALA A 453 47.15 -20.78 3.96
N ASP A 454 46.98 -21.83 3.14
CA ASP A 454 47.80 -22.05 1.94
C ASP A 454 47.42 -21.09 0.81
N ARG A 455 46.15 -20.64 0.74
CA ARG A 455 45.69 -19.65 -0.24
C ARG A 455 46.43 -18.32 -0.11
N VAL A 456 46.80 -17.92 1.11
CA VAL A 456 47.56 -16.68 1.34
C VAL A 456 48.94 -16.73 0.68
N VAL A 457 49.52 -17.93 0.59
CA VAL A 457 50.85 -18.16 -0.02
C VAL A 457 50.74 -18.35 -1.53
N ASN A 458 49.78 -19.15 -1.99
CA ASN A 458 49.65 -19.54 -3.40
C ASN A 458 48.87 -18.52 -4.25
N PHE A 459 47.99 -17.73 -3.63
CA PHE A 459 47.16 -16.72 -4.26
C PHE A 459 47.17 -15.39 -3.47
N PRO A 460 48.36 -14.82 -3.21
CA PRO A 460 48.49 -13.64 -2.35
C PRO A 460 47.70 -12.44 -2.87
N ASP A 461 47.63 -12.27 -4.20
CA ASP A 461 46.87 -11.18 -4.83
C ASP A 461 45.36 -11.30 -4.63
N LEU A 462 44.84 -12.54 -4.51
CA LEU A 462 43.42 -12.79 -4.28
C LEU A 462 43.06 -12.60 -2.80
N GLU A 463 43.91 -13.09 -1.88
CA GLU A 463 43.73 -12.99 -0.42
C GLU A 463 44.05 -11.60 0.18
N ALA A 464 44.90 -10.80 -0.47
CA ALA A 464 45.20 -9.42 -0.05
C ALA A 464 44.00 -8.46 -0.22
N SER A 465 42.93 -8.93 -0.87
CA SER A 465 41.71 -8.20 -1.23
C SER A 465 40.75 -7.90 -0.06
N LYS A 466 41.25 -7.59 1.14
CA LYS A 466 40.43 -7.36 2.36
C LYS A 466 39.65 -6.03 2.39
N GLU A 467 39.47 -5.38 1.25
CA GLU A 467 38.70 -4.13 1.17
C GLU A 467 37.21 -4.42 1.02
N GLY A 468 36.39 -3.86 1.93
CA GLY A 468 34.94 -3.96 1.86
C GLY A 468 34.41 -3.18 0.64
N PHE A 469 33.75 -3.88 -0.28
CA PHE A 469 33.06 -3.26 -1.40
C PHE A 469 31.66 -2.80 -0.98
N SER A 470 31.21 -1.66 -1.51
CA SER A 470 29.84 -1.20 -1.36
C SER A 470 28.99 -1.80 -2.48
N VAL A 471 27.81 -2.30 -2.11
CA VAL A 471 26.73 -2.82 -2.98
C VAL A 471 26.46 -1.97 -4.24
N THR A 472 26.77 -0.68 -4.18
CA THR A 472 26.61 0.29 -5.29
C THR A 472 27.50 0.03 -6.51
N ASP A 473 28.57 -0.76 -6.38
CA ASP A 473 29.56 -0.96 -7.45
C ASP A 473 29.15 -2.02 -8.49
N PHE A 474 28.11 -2.82 -8.18
CA PHE A 474 27.71 -4.00 -8.95
C PHE A 474 26.58 -3.79 -9.96
N SER A 475 25.97 -2.59 -10.03
CA SER A 475 24.75 -2.35 -10.82
C SER A 475 24.95 -1.87 -12.25
N ASP A 476 26.19 -1.84 -12.74
CA ASP A 476 26.53 -1.25 -14.05
C ASP A 476 27.35 -2.26 -14.90
N ALA A 477 26.65 -3.01 -15.74
CA ALA A 477 27.25 -3.99 -16.66
C ALA A 477 28.28 -3.37 -17.62
N THR A 478 28.17 -2.06 -17.92
CA THR A 478 29.11 -1.34 -18.79
C THR A 478 30.39 -0.90 -18.08
N LYS A 479 30.37 -0.75 -16.75
CA LYS A 479 31.59 -0.59 -15.94
C LYS A 479 32.26 -1.93 -15.66
N MET A 480 31.47 -2.99 -15.46
CA MET A 480 31.93 -4.35 -15.20
C MET A 480 32.71 -4.97 -16.37
N SER A 481 32.43 -4.59 -17.62
CA SER A 481 33.21 -5.05 -18.78
C SER A 481 34.57 -4.35 -18.96
N LYS A 482 34.87 -3.30 -18.18
CA LYS A 482 36.12 -2.52 -18.23
C LYS A 482 36.90 -2.55 -16.91
N ILE A 483 36.55 -3.43 -15.97
CA ILE A 483 37.28 -3.56 -14.70
C ILE A 483 38.66 -4.18 -14.93
N SER A 484 39.67 -3.67 -14.23
CA SER A 484 40.98 -4.32 -14.24
C SER A 484 40.89 -5.72 -13.63
N GLU A 485 41.76 -6.63 -14.07
CA GLU A 485 41.84 -7.99 -13.54
C GLU A 485 42.06 -8.01 -12.02
N SER A 486 42.85 -7.05 -11.50
CA SER A 486 43.05 -6.86 -10.06
C SER A 486 41.78 -6.46 -9.31
N THR A 487 40.94 -5.60 -9.88
CA THR A 487 39.65 -5.20 -9.28
C THR A 487 38.66 -6.36 -9.32
N ARG A 488 38.65 -7.11 -10.42
CA ARG A 488 37.83 -8.32 -10.58
C ARG A 488 38.15 -9.38 -9.54
N LYS A 489 39.44 -9.69 -9.32
CA LYS A 489 39.93 -10.62 -8.28
C LYS A 489 39.45 -10.19 -6.89
N ARG A 490 39.57 -8.90 -6.57
CA ARG A 490 39.10 -8.37 -5.29
C ARG A 490 37.58 -8.50 -5.09
N ILE A 491 36.81 -8.22 -6.14
CA ILE A 491 35.35 -8.37 -6.12
C ILE A 491 34.96 -9.84 -5.94
N ALA A 492 35.60 -10.75 -6.67
CA ALA A 492 35.34 -12.19 -6.55
C ALA A 492 35.62 -12.70 -5.13
N TYR A 493 36.73 -12.28 -4.51
CA TYR A 493 37.04 -12.60 -3.12
C TYR A 493 35.97 -12.10 -2.14
N PHE A 494 35.49 -10.86 -2.33
CA PHE A 494 34.40 -10.31 -1.53
C PHE A 494 33.09 -11.11 -1.70
N LEU A 495 32.70 -11.44 -2.93
CA LEU A 495 31.49 -12.22 -3.20
C LEU A 495 31.58 -13.63 -2.61
N PHE A 496 32.75 -14.26 -2.71
CA PHE A 496 33.00 -15.56 -2.07
C PHE A 496 32.86 -15.46 -0.55
N THR A 497 33.62 -14.60 0.11
CA THR A 497 33.65 -14.49 1.59
C THR A 497 32.31 -14.03 2.19
N SER A 498 31.47 -13.45 1.35
CA SER A 498 30.12 -13.05 1.71
C SER A 498 29.09 -14.20 1.66
N HIS A 499 29.33 -15.20 0.81
CA HIS A 499 28.44 -16.36 0.66
C HIS A 499 29.00 -17.63 1.29
N VAL A 500 30.32 -17.74 1.44
CA VAL A 500 30.99 -18.97 1.82
C VAL A 500 31.73 -18.78 3.13
N ILE A 501 31.54 -19.74 4.04
CA ILE A 501 32.29 -19.85 5.28
C ILE A 501 33.20 -21.07 5.15
N ASP A 502 34.52 -20.86 5.06
CA ASP A 502 35.49 -21.94 5.20
C ASP A 502 35.60 -22.34 6.68
N ALA A 503 35.22 -23.58 6.99
CA ALA A 503 35.27 -24.15 8.32
C ALA A 503 36.27 -25.30 8.37
N ASP A 504 37.18 -25.26 9.35
CA ASP A 504 38.13 -26.32 9.58
C ASP A 504 37.50 -27.49 10.36
N LEU A 505 36.57 -28.21 9.72
CA LEU A 505 35.77 -29.28 10.31
C LEU A 505 35.79 -30.53 9.41
N THR A 506 35.62 -31.71 10.00
CA THR A 506 35.30 -32.96 9.28
C THR A 506 33.81 -33.04 8.97
N HIS A 507 33.37 -33.97 8.11
CA HIS A 507 31.97 -34.02 7.66
C HIS A 507 30.95 -34.20 8.80
N CYS A 508 31.25 -35.09 9.75
CA CYS A 508 30.34 -35.45 10.85
C CYS A 508 30.54 -34.61 12.13
N SER A 509 31.47 -33.64 12.13
CA SER A 509 31.66 -32.76 13.28
C SER A 509 30.42 -31.87 13.49
N PRO A 510 29.93 -31.65 14.72
CA PRO A 510 28.83 -30.71 14.96
C PRO A 510 29.21 -29.29 14.51
N LEU A 511 28.29 -28.59 13.84
CA LEU A 511 28.50 -27.20 13.44
C LEU A 511 28.58 -26.31 14.71
N PRO A 512 29.68 -25.57 14.93
CA PRO A 512 29.78 -24.65 16.06
C PRO A 512 28.71 -23.55 15.97
N ARG A 513 28.18 -23.13 17.11
CA ARG A 513 27.07 -22.16 17.16
C ARG A 513 27.45 -20.81 16.57
N GLU A 514 28.71 -20.42 16.75
CA GLU A 514 29.29 -19.15 16.30
C GLU A 514 29.41 -19.06 14.76
N VAL A 515 29.38 -20.21 14.08
CA VAL A 515 29.40 -20.31 12.62
C VAL A 515 28.01 -20.07 12.04
N PHE A 516 26.94 -20.43 12.76
CA PHE A 516 25.59 -20.20 12.29
C PHE A 516 25.25 -18.70 12.34
N ARG A 517 25.17 -18.10 11.16
CA ARG A 517 24.78 -16.69 10.96
C ARG A 517 23.65 -16.64 9.96
N LEU A 518 22.75 -15.68 10.14
CA LEU A 518 21.66 -15.49 9.19
C LEU A 518 22.24 -15.12 7.82
N PRO A 519 21.83 -15.78 6.73
CA PRO A 519 22.22 -15.37 5.40
C PRO A 519 21.74 -13.93 5.14
N GLU A 520 22.67 -13.03 4.83
CA GLU A 520 22.37 -11.63 4.56
C GLU A 520 22.31 -11.34 3.05
N PRO A 521 21.38 -10.49 2.59
CA PRO A 521 21.35 -10.06 1.20
C PRO A 521 22.54 -9.15 0.89
N LEU A 522 23.49 -9.61 0.05
CA LEU A 522 24.60 -8.78 -0.42
C LEU A 522 24.18 -7.68 -1.38
N LEU A 523 23.17 -7.98 -2.19
CA LEU A 523 22.39 -7.00 -2.92
C LEU A 523 21.06 -6.90 -2.17
N PRO A 524 20.60 -5.73 -1.71
CA PRO A 524 19.23 -5.59 -1.21
C PRO A 524 18.35 -6.18 -2.29
N ARG A 525 17.52 -7.19 -1.94
CA ARG A 525 16.74 -8.03 -2.87
C ARG A 525 16.47 -7.23 -4.15
N ASN A 526 17.10 -7.62 -5.26
CA ASN A 526 16.92 -6.92 -6.53
C ASN A 526 15.45 -6.94 -7.01
N ASP A 527 14.55 -7.63 -6.30
CA ASP A 527 13.18 -7.87 -6.72
C ASP A 527 12.09 -7.27 -5.82
N ILE A 528 12.40 -6.37 -4.87
CA ILE A 528 11.34 -5.56 -4.23
C ILE A 528 11.70 -4.07 -4.28
N ILE A 529 11.54 -3.51 -5.47
CA ILE A 529 11.34 -2.08 -5.61
C ILE A 529 10.01 -1.74 -4.92
N CYS A 530 10.08 -1.15 -3.73
CA CYS A 530 8.89 -0.69 -3.00
C CYS A 530 8.24 0.51 -3.72
N SER A 531 9.07 1.38 -4.29
CA SER A 531 8.65 2.58 -5.03
C SER A 531 9.80 3.11 -5.88
N ILE A 532 9.48 3.74 -7.01
CA ILE A 532 10.40 4.53 -7.85
C ILE A 532 9.78 5.90 -8.06
N LYS A 533 10.56 6.97 -7.84
CA LYS A 533 10.12 8.34 -8.14
C LYS A 533 11.23 9.11 -8.82
N VAL A 534 10.90 9.76 -9.93
CA VAL A 534 11.82 10.61 -10.69
C VAL A 534 11.76 12.03 -10.15
N ALA A 535 12.92 12.67 -10.00
CA ALA A 535 13.03 14.06 -9.57
C ALA A 535 12.39 15.00 -10.62
N PRO A 536 11.73 16.10 -10.21
CA PRO A 536 11.07 17.04 -11.13
C PRO A 536 12.01 17.66 -12.17
N ASP A 537 13.28 17.86 -11.81
CA ASP A 537 14.33 18.35 -12.69
C ASP A 537 14.90 17.27 -13.62
N ARG A 538 14.44 16.02 -13.47
CA ARG A 538 14.89 14.82 -14.18
C ARG A 538 16.38 14.52 -14.03
N ARG A 539 17.04 15.08 -13.01
CA ARG A 539 18.46 14.85 -12.74
C ARG A 539 18.70 13.65 -11.84
N ALA A 540 17.66 13.13 -11.20
CA ALA A 540 17.77 11.94 -10.37
C ALA A 540 16.51 11.06 -10.36
N VAL A 541 16.68 9.79 -10.01
CA VAL A 541 15.62 8.82 -9.68
C VAL A 541 15.90 8.27 -8.29
N ALA A 542 14.90 8.30 -7.42
CA ALA A 542 14.95 7.67 -6.10
C ALA A 542 14.17 6.35 -6.12
N ILE A 543 14.84 5.27 -5.75
CA ILE A 543 14.38 3.88 -5.77
C ILE A 543 14.41 3.36 -4.34
N GLN A 544 13.25 3.13 -3.74
CA GLN A 544 13.18 2.51 -2.42
C GLN A 544 13.29 1.00 -2.55
N GLN A 545 14.36 0.43 -2.00
CA GLN A 545 14.64 -1.01 -2.05
C GLN A 545 14.20 -1.76 -0.79
N SER A 546 13.95 -1.03 0.32
CA SER A 546 13.42 -1.60 1.55
C SER A 546 12.74 -0.54 2.41
N LYS A 547 12.21 -0.93 3.57
CA LYS A 547 11.67 0.01 4.57
C LYS A 547 12.72 0.95 5.18
N THR A 548 14.00 0.81 4.87
CA THR A 548 15.08 1.62 5.47
C THR A 548 16.09 2.14 4.45
N ILE A 549 15.99 1.73 3.19
CA ILE A 549 16.99 1.98 2.14
C ILE A 549 16.34 2.68 0.93
N ILE A 550 16.91 3.81 0.52
CA ILE A 550 16.61 4.48 -0.75
C ILE A 550 17.92 4.62 -1.55
N LYS A 551 17.88 4.13 -2.79
CA LYS A 551 18.96 4.25 -3.78
C LYS A 551 18.64 5.40 -4.74
N PHE A 552 19.63 6.20 -5.08
CA PHE A 552 19.51 7.29 -6.04
C PHE A 552 20.29 6.96 -7.32
N VAL A 553 19.69 7.25 -8.46
CA VAL A 553 20.29 7.22 -9.80
C VAL A 553 20.37 8.66 -10.28
N CYS A 554 21.55 9.23 -10.41
CA CYS A 554 21.74 10.61 -10.88
C CYS A 554 22.21 10.64 -12.33
N PHE A 555 21.71 11.58 -13.11
CA PHE A 555 22.06 11.80 -14.52
C PHE A 555 22.96 13.05 -14.63
N GLY A 556 24.21 12.88 -15.06
CA GLY A 556 25.19 13.96 -15.28
C GLY A 556 25.12 14.58 -16.68
N GLU A 557 25.94 15.62 -16.91
CA GLU A 557 25.96 16.40 -18.17
C GLU A 557 26.55 15.63 -19.38
N GLU A 558 27.31 14.55 -19.15
CA GLU A 558 28.02 13.79 -20.21
C GLU A 558 27.57 12.32 -20.30
N HIS A 559 26.26 12.05 -20.19
CA HIS A 559 25.71 10.67 -20.14
C HIS A 559 26.27 9.79 -18.99
N SER A 560 26.94 10.40 -18.01
CA SER A 560 27.44 9.71 -16.84
C SER A 560 26.30 9.47 -15.84
N VAL A 561 26.02 8.20 -15.58
CA VAL A 561 25.07 7.78 -14.53
C VAL A 561 25.87 7.36 -13.30
N PHE A 562 25.51 7.90 -12.14
CA PHE A 562 26.12 7.48 -10.88
C PHE A 562 25.07 7.17 -9.82
N PHE A 563 25.42 6.23 -8.96
CA PHE A 563 24.54 5.66 -7.95
C PHE A 563 25.05 6.03 -6.56
N PHE A 564 24.14 6.33 -5.63
CA PHE A 564 24.46 6.34 -4.22
C PHE A 564 23.26 5.85 -3.40
N THR A 565 23.54 5.22 -2.26
CA THR A 565 22.53 4.67 -1.37
C THR A 565 22.59 5.42 -0.06
N ASP A 566 21.43 5.90 0.42
CA ASP A 566 21.34 6.49 1.75
C ASP A 566 20.56 5.56 2.68
N TYR A 567 21.14 5.35 3.87
CA TYR A 567 20.53 4.56 4.93
C TYR A 567 19.87 5.52 5.90
N CYS A 568 18.56 5.40 6.10
CA CYS A 568 17.94 6.12 7.19
C CYS A 568 18.49 5.54 8.51
N LYS A 569 19.50 6.21 9.11
CA LYS A 569 20.27 5.71 10.27
C LYS A 569 19.44 5.45 11.54
N SER A 570 18.18 5.83 11.54
CA SER A 570 17.24 5.52 12.62
C SER A 570 16.79 4.05 12.52
N LYS A 571 17.49 3.14 13.23
CA LYS A 571 17.04 1.73 13.41
C LYS A 571 15.62 1.61 14.01
N GLN A 572 15.02 2.70 14.50
CA GLN A 572 13.73 2.70 15.20
C GLN A 572 12.52 3.13 14.36
N SER A 573 12.71 3.69 13.14
CA SER A 573 11.59 4.19 12.34
C SER A 573 11.70 3.78 10.86
N PRO A 574 10.84 2.88 10.34
CA PRO A 574 10.82 2.55 8.92
C PRO A 574 10.33 3.76 8.09
N ILE A 575 10.82 3.87 6.86
CA ILE A 575 10.40 4.85 5.86
C ILE A 575 8.97 4.50 5.45
N LEU A 576 8.01 5.29 5.94
CA LEU A 576 6.61 5.16 5.53
C LEU A 576 6.42 5.55 4.06
N GLY A 577 7.19 6.51 3.58
CA GLY A 577 7.28 6.89 2.18
C GLY A 577 8.18 8.11 1.95
N TYR A 578 8.33 8.51 0.69
CA TYR A 578 9.18 9.63 0.27
C TYR A 578 8.61 10.35 -0.95
N GLU A 579 8.88 11.65 -1.07
CA GLU A 579 8.41 12.49 -2.17
C GLU A 579 9.48 13.49 -2.62
N TRP A 580 9.57 13.70 -3.93
CA TRP A 580 10.37 14.79 -4.48
C TRP A 580 9.61 16.11 -4.40
N LEU A 581 10.28 17.15 -3.90
CA LEU A 581 9.76 18.51 -3.89
C LEU A 581 10.12 19.23 -5.18
N LYS A 582 9.40 20.31 -5.49
CA LYS A 582 9.67 21.16 -6.67
C LYS A 582 11.09 21.72 -6.69
N THR A 583 11.73 21.88 -5.52
CA THR A 583 13.10 22.36 -5.38
C THR A 583 14.16 21.33 -5.78
N GLY A 584 13.77 20.06 -5.97
CA GLY A 584 14.70 18.94 -6.14
C GLY A 584 15.12 18.29 -4.81
N ASP A 585 14.65 18.79 -3.67
CA ASP A 585 14.87 18.17 -2.37
C ASP A 585 13.95 16.97 -2.14
N LEU A 586 14.28 16.16 -1.13
CA LEU A 586 13.54 14.95 -0.78
C LEU A 586 12.85 15.09 0.58
N PHE A 587 11.53 14.90 0.58
CA PHE A 587 10.76 14.76 1.80
C PHE A 587 10.60 13.28 2.15
N LEU A 588 11.20 12.83 3.26
CA LEU A 588 10.92 11.51 3.83
C LEU A 588 9.84 11.67 4.90
N VAL A 589 8.92 10.71 4.98
CA VAL A 589 7.91 10.64 6.06
C VAL A 589 8.56 10.10 7.36
N ILE A 590 9.70 10.70 7.71
CA ILE A 590 10.51 10.57 8.92
C ILE A 590 11.23 11.92 9.14
N SER A 591 11.77 12.51 8.06
CA SER A 591 12.56 13.76 8.06
C SER A 591 12.61 14.44 6.68
N TYR A 592 12.72 15.77 6.66
CA TYR A 592 13.03 16.53 5.45
C TYR A 592 14.54 16.60 5.21
N CYS A 593 14.95 16.29 3.97
CA CYS A 593 16.34 16.16 3.55
C CYS A 593 16.64 17.00 2.31
N GLU A 594 17.75 17.72 2.35
CA GLU A 594 18.37 18.39 1.20
C GLU A 594 19.12 17.35 0.37
N PHE A 595 18.83 17.29 -0.94
CA PHE A 595 19.46 16.36 -1.86
C PHE A 595 20.71 17.00 -2.48
N LEU A 596 21.89 16.44 -2.18
CA LEU A 596 23.18 16.98 -2.61
C LEU A 596 23.84 16.03 -3.62
N PRO A 597 23.47 16.09 -4.92
CA PRO A 597 23.94 15.14 -5.92
C PRO A 597 25.47 15.15 -6.08
N GLN A 598 26.11 16.32 -5.97
CA GLN A 598 27.57 16.45 -6.05
C GLN A 598 28.31 15.78 -4.88
N ARG A 599 27.68 15.74 -3.69
CA ARG A 599 28.26 15.14 -2.48
C ARG A 599 27.81 13.70 -2.23
N LYS A 600 26.94 13.15 -3.10
CA LYS A 600 26.41 11.78 -3.02
C LYS A 600 25.80 11.44 -1.65
N CYS A 601 25.06 12.38 -1.06
CA CYS A 601 24.43 12.18 0.24
C CYS A 601 23.12 12.97 0.37
N LEU A 602 22.23 12.50 1.27
CA LEU A 602 21.14 13.32 1.80
C LEU A 602 21.60 14.03 3.07
N LYS A 603 21.36 15.34 3.14
CA LYS A 603 21.58 16.11 4.36
C LYS A 603 20.24 16.36 5.05
N ASN A 604 20.07 15.82 6.26
CA ASN A 604 18.87 16.12 7.05
C ASN A 604 18.82 17.61 7.36
N VAL A 605 17.78 18.30 6.91
CA VAL A 605 17.57 19.72 7.18
C VAL A 605 16.63 19.91 8.36
N ARG A 606 15.58 19.09 8.45
CA ARG A 606 14.57 19.24 9.50
C ARG A 606 13.84 17.94 9.77
N THR A 607 13.65 17.61 11.04
CA THR A 607 12.84 16.45 11.46
C THR A 607 11.57 16.92 12.15
N VAL A 608 10.40 16.44 11.74
CA VAL A 608 9.11 16.75 12.37
C VAL A 608 8.54 15.47 12.97
N ARG A 609 8.39 15.44 14.30
CA ARG A 609 7.80 14.30 15.00
C ARG A 609 6.28 14.37 14.91
N MET A 610 5.67 13.36 14.30
CA MET A 610 4.22 13.18 14.25
C MET A 610 3.87 11.68 14.27
N CYS A 611 2.75 11.34 14.89
CA CYS A 611 2.21 9.98 14.81
C CYS A 611 1.39 9.88 13.52
N THR A 612 1.81 9.00 12.61
CA THR A 612 1.16 8.82 11.31
C THR A 612 1.29 7.37 10.87
N SER A 613 0.23 6.80 10.31
CA SER A 613 0.21 5.45 9.73
C SER A 613 0.08 5.46 8.21
N ALA A 614 -0.37 6.57 7.61
CA ALA A 614 -0.49 6.73 6.16
C ALA A 614 -0.45 8.22 5.76
N TYR A 615 -0.14 8.50 4.49
CA TYR A 615 -0.08 9.86 3.96
C TYR A 615 -0.44 9.94 2.48
N VAL A 616 -0.78 11.15 2.02
CA VAL A 616 -0.93 11.51 0.61
C VAL A 616 -0.20 12.83 0.36
N PHE A 617 0.49 12.93 -0.77
CA PHE A 617 1.18 14.15 -1.19
C PHE A 617 0.60 14.68 -2.49
N SER A 618 0.36 15.99 -2.55
CA SER A 618 0.02 16.71 -3.78
C SER A 618 1.24 17.51 -4.24
N PRO A 619 1.95 17.06 -5.29
CA PRO A 619 3.14 17.74 -5.81
C PRO A 619 2.83 19.14 -6.35
N GLU A 620 1.71 19.29 -7.07
CA GLU A 620 1.27 20.56 -7.66
C GLU A 620 1.13 21.65 -6.59
N HIS A 621 0.57 21.29 -5.43
CA HIS A 621 0.25 22.24 -4.37
C HIS A 621 1.25 22.21 -3.20
N SER A 622 2.23 21.29 -3.22
CA SER A 622 3.20 21.09 -2.14
C SER A 622 2.51 20.90 -0.78
N VAL A 623 1.44 20.09 -0.76
CA VAL A 623 0.63 19.78 0.43
C VAL A 623 0.74 18.29 0.75
N ILE A 624 0.96 18.00 2.03
CA ILE A 624 0.98 16.64 2.59
C ILE A 624 -0.20 16.51 3.54
N VAL A 625 -0.96 15.42 3.39
CA VAL A 625 -2.07 15.05 4.26
C VAL A 625 -1.71 13.74 4.95
N THR A 626 -1.67 13.72 6.27
CA THR A 626 -1.30 12.52 7.06
C THR A 626 -2.40 12.15 8.05
N TRP A 627 -2.54 10.86 8.38
CA TRP A 627 -3.51 10.40 9.37
C TRP A 627 -3.03 9.16 10.14
N SER A 628 -3.72 8.87 11.24
CA SER A 628 -3.51 7.67 12.06
C SER A 628 -4.83 6.93 12.24
N HIS A 629 -4.79 5.59 12.21
CA HIS A 629 -5.98 4.76 12.36
C HIS A 629 -6.50 4.74 13.81
N GLY A 630 -7.81 4.88 13.99
CA GLY A 630 -8.49 4.88 15.28
C GLY A 630 -10.01 4.91 15.11
N ARG A 631 -10.78 5.06 16.21
CA ARG A 631 -12.25 5.26 16.15
C ARG A 631 -12.61 6.55 15.39
N SER A 632 -11.86 7.61 15.64
CA SER A 632 -11.82 8.83 14.83
C SER A 632 -10.48 8.85 14.09
N THR A 633 -10.47 9.18 12.80
CA THR A 633 -9.23 9.33 12.02
C THR A 633 -8.86 10.80 11.91
N PRO A 634 -7.93 11.32 12.75
CA PRO A 634 -7.50 12.71 12.66
C PRO A 634 -6.52 12.90 11.50
N PHE A 635 -6.91 13.77 10.58
CA PHE A 635 -6.08 14.23 9.49
C PHE A 635 -5.27 15.46 9.88
N ILE A 636 -4.01 15.50 9.47
CA ILE A 636 -3.11 16.63 9.63
C ILE A 636 -2.68 17.10 8.25
N VAL A 637 -2.93 18.38 7.96
CA VAL A 637 -2.53 18.99 6.69
C VAL A 637 -1.29 19.84 6.91
N LEU A 638 -0.25 19.56 6.14
CA LEU A 638 1.03 20.26 6.14
C LEU A 638 1.27 20.86 4.75
N SER A 639 1.73 22.11 4.71
CA SER A 639 2.28 22.74 3.51
C SER A 639 3.80 22.71 3.57
N VAL A 640 4.41 22.46 2.42
CA VAL A 640 5.85 22.51 2.21
C VAL A 640 6.15 23.81 1.47
N GLU A 641 6.77 24.76 2.17
CA GLU A 641 7.22 26.05 1.63
C GLU A 641 8.76 26.05 1.65
N GLY A 642 9.38 25.66 0.53
CA GLY A 642 10.83 25.49 0.44
C GLY A 642 11.34 24.44 1.45
N SER A 643 12.22 24.88 2.36
CA SER A 643 12.74 24.04 3.46
C SER A 643 11.90 24.06 4.74
N SER A 644 10.75 24.74 4.72
CA SER A 644 9.88 24.90 5.88
C SER A 644 8.59 24.08 5.78
N LEU A 645 8.22 23.42 6.87
CA LEU A 645 6.97 22.68 7.00
C LEU A 645 6.01 23.47 7.89
N ARG A 646 4.86 23.85 7.33
CA ARG A 646 3.82 24.62 8.02
C ARG A 646 2.56 23.79 8.17
N ARG A 647 2.06 23.63 9.39
CA ARG A 647 0.76 22.99 9.63
C ARG A 647 -0.38 23.92 9.25
N LEU A 648 -1.20 23.51 8.27
CA LEU A 648 -2.34 24.28 7.78
C LEU A 648 -3.59 24.04 8.62
N GLY A 649 -3.86 22.80 9.05
CA GLY A 649 -5.08 22.45 9.76
C GLY A 649 -5.12 21.01 10.26
N ARG A 650 -6.21 20.68 10.94
CA ARG A 650 -6.62 19.34 11.38
C ARG A 650 -8.10 19.17 11.07
N PHE A 651 -8.51 18.00 10.63
CA PHE A 651 -9.92 17.64 10.60
C PHE A 651 -10.07 16.18 10.97
N GLU A 652 -11.26 15.79 11.40
CA GLU A 652 -11.54 14.44 11.83
C GLU A 652 -12.64 13.88 10.93
N VAL A 653 -12.43 12.65 10.50
CA VAL A 653 -13.45 11.87 9.82
C VAL A 653 -13.86 10.78 10.78
N ASP A 654 -15.12 10.84 11.21
CA ASP A 654 -15.72 9.77 11.98
C ASP A 654 -15.96 8.59 11.04
N HIS A 655 -15.27 7.48 11.30
CA HIS A 655 -15.53 6.22 10.61
C HIS A 655 -16.79 5.60 11.18
N VAL A 656 -17.82 5.43 10.35
CA VAL A 656 -18.97 4.58 10.70
C VAL A 656 -18.60 3.14 10.34
N CYS A 657 -17.88 2.47 11.25
CA CYS A 657 -17.66 1.02 11.17
C CYS A 657 -18.57 0.33 12.19
N ASN A 658 -19.20 -0.78 11.78
CA ASN A 658 -19.88 -1.71 12.68
C ASN A 658 -19.00 -1.99 13.91
N GLU A 659 -19.59 -1.98 15.11
CA GLU A 659 -18.91 -2.04 16.41
C GLU A 659 -17.95 -3.24 16.61
N GLY A 660 -17.91 -4.20 15.67
CA GLY A 660 -17.05 -5.39 15.72
C GLY A 660 -15.76 -5.37 14.88
N SER A 661 -15.56 -4.44 13.92
CA SER A 661 -14.33 -4.42 13.08
C SER A 661 -14.01 -3.03 12.50
N VAL A 662 -13.07 -2.31 13.12
CA VAL A 662 -12.55 -1.05 12.57
C VAL A 662 -11.55 -1.36 11.46
N GLN A 663 -11.95 -1.20 10.19
CA GLN A 663 -11.00 -1.27 9.08
C GLN A 663 -10.21 0.04 8.97
N PRO A 664 -8.89 0.00 8.71
CA PRO A 664 -8.08 1.19 8.56
C PRO A 664 -8.42 1.93 7.26
N LEU A 665 -8.45 3.27 7.30
CA LEU A 665 -8.58 4.10 6.10
C LEU A 665 -7.31 4.01 5.24
N LEU A 666 -7.48 3.64 3.97
CA LEU A 666 -6.40 3.35 3.04
C LEU A 666 -6.02 4.59 2.22
N GLU A 667 -4.79 4.67 1.73
CA GLU A 667 -4.29 5.86 1.01
C GLU A 667 -5.13 6.21 -0.22
N ARG A 668 -5.59 5.20 -0.97
CA ARG A 668 -6.49 5.37 -2.12
C ARG A 668 -7.86 5.98 -1.77
N GLN A 669 -8.24 6.00 -0.50
CA GLN A 669 -9.50 6.60 -0.05
C GLN A 669 -9.34 8.09 0.27
N VAL A 670 -8.14 8.66 0.12
CA VAL A 670 -7.87 10.07 0.41
C VAL A 670 -7.26 10.70 -0.83
N ILE A 671 -7.86 11.80 -1.29
CA ILE A 671 -7.38 12.54 -2.46
C ILE A 671 -7.31 14.03 -2.15
N VAL A 672 -6.32 14.70 -2.74
CA VAL A 672 -6.16 16.14 -2.69
C VAL A 672 -6.62 16.69 -4.03
N VAL A 673 -7.86 17.17 -4.13
CA VAL A 673 -8.44 17.62 -5.40
C VAL A 673 -8.40 19.13 -5.56
N LYS A 674 -8.30 19.60 -6.81
CA LYS A 674 -8.39 21.02 -7.14
C LYS A 674 -9.80 21.34 -7.64
N LEU A 675 -10.58 22.07 -6.85
CA LEU A 675 -11.93 22.50 -7.22
C LEU A 675 -11.95 24.02 -7.41
N TYR A 676 -12.19 24.45 -8.65
CA TYR A 676 -12.24 25.86 -9.05
C TYR A 676 -11.03 26.69 -8.60
N GLY A 677 -9.83 26.15 -8.82
CA GLY A 677 -8.58 26.84 -8.48
C GLY A 677 -8.12 26.68 -7.03
N ASN A 678 -8.96 26.15 -6.15
CA ASN A 678 -8.63 25.92 -4.73
C ASN A 678 -8.39 24.43 -4.43
N VAL A 679 -7.64 24.15 -3.38
CA VAL A 679 -7.22 22.80 -2.98
C VAL A 679 -8.14 22.26 -1.88
N TYR A 680 -8.57 21.00 -2.02
CA TYR A 680 -9.44 20.30 -1.08
C TYR A 680 -8.84 18.96 -0.73
N VAL A 681 -9.25 18.40 0.41
CA VAL A 681 -9.06 16.98 0.68
C VAL A 681 -10.41 16.30 0.56
N ALA A 682 -10.53 15.30 -0.29
CA ALA A 682 -11.71 14.45 -0.35
C ALA A 682 -11.41 13.07 0.22
N VAL A 683 -12.33 12.54 1.02
CA VAL A 683 -12.26 11.21 1.61
C VAL A 683 -13.39 10.36 1.03
N LEU A 684 -13.01 9.29 0.35
CA LEU A 684 -13.89 8.35 -0.34
C LEU A 684 -14.19 7.17 0.56
N LEU A 685 -15.45 6.98 0.93
CA LEU A 685 -15.90 5.85 1.75
C LEU A 685 -16.83 4.96 0.92
N SER A 686 -16.47 3.68 0.84
CA SER A 686 -17.33 2.60 0.39
C SER A 686 -17.95 1.91 1.61
N ASP A 687 -19.21 1.50 1.52
CA ASP A 687 -19.92 0.71 2.54
C ASP A 687 -20.23 1.43 3.88
N LEU A 688 -20.74 2.67 3.83
CA LEU A 688 -21.29 3.31 5.02
C LEU A 688 -22.64 2.68 5.40
N SER A 689 -22.75 2.11 6.59
CA SER A 689 -24.05 1.76 7.20
C SER A 689 -24.58 2.96 7.99
N LEU A 690 -25.23 3.91 7.29
CA LEU A 690 -25.83 5.07 7.94
C LEU A 690 -27.23 4.70 8.49
N PRO A 691 -27.58 5.11 9.73
CA PRO A 691 -28.89 4.83 10.33
C PRO A 691 -30.10 5.28 9.49
N SER A 692 -29.88 6.22 8.56
CA SER A 692 -30.92 6.86 7.75
C SER A 692 -30.86 6.56 6.24
N TYR A 693 -29.84 5.84 5.74
CA TYR A 693 -29.61 5.70 4.28
C TYR A 693 -29.20 4.31 3.78
N GLY A 694 -29.07 3.28 4.64
CA GLY A 694 -28.62 1.95 4.22
C GLY A 694 -27.12 1.92 3.84
N SER A 695 -26.66 0.85 3.17
CA SER A 695 -25.28 0.73 2.67
C SER A 695 -25.04 1.71 1.51
N ALA A 696 -24.39 2.83 1.76
CA ALA A 696 -24.19 3.90 0.78
C ALA A 696 -22.71 4.22 0.55
N GLN A 697 -22.35 4.53 -0.70
CA GLN A 697 -21.04 5.09 -1.05
C GLN A 697 -21.09 6.61 -0.91
N ALA A 698 -20.07 7.23 -0.30
CA ALA A 698 -20.02 8.66 -0.12
C ALA A 698 -18.59 9.23 -0.19
N THR A 699 -18.49 10.45 -0.69
CA THR A 699 -17.27 11.25 -0.76
C THR A 699 -17.45 12.50 0.07
N PHE A 700 -16.66 12.64 1.13
CA PHE A 700 -16.62 13.82 1.99
C PHE A 700 -15.57 14.79 1.46
N VAL A 701 -15.92 16.05 1.20
CA VAL A 701 -14.98 17.05 0.67
C VAL A 701 -14.70 18.12 1.72
N PHE A 702 -13.42 18.34 2.04
CA PHE A 702 -12.95 19.30 3.03
C PHE A 702 -12.14 20.42 2.37
N ASP A 703 -12.48 21.67 2.68
CA ASP A 703 -11.72 22.85 2.25
C ASP A 703 -10.62 23.16 3.27
N ILE A 704 -9.36 23.04 2.86
CA ILE A 704 -8.20 23.27 3.75
C ILE A 704 -7.93 24.77 4.00
N TRP A 705 -8.55 25.65 3.22
CA TRP A 705 -8.37 27.10 3.27
C TRP A 705 -9.57 27.83 3.86
N ALA A 706 -10.74 27.19 3.94
CA ALA A 706 -11.94 27.77 4.56
C ALA A 706 -11.76 28.08 6.06
N GLU A 707 -12.64 28.93 6.60
CA GLU A 707 -12.70 29.21 8.03
C GLU A 707 -13.05 27.95 8.83
N CYS A 708 -12.29 27.73 9.90
CA CYS A 708 -12.46 26.59 10.78
C CYS A 708 -13.60 26.82 11.77
N PHE A 709 -14.39 25.79 12.08
CA PHE A 709 -15.45 25.89 13.08
C PHE A 709 -14.89 26.01 14.51
N ALA A 710 -13.66 25.53 14.73
CA ALA A 710 -12.97 25.65 16.01
C ALA A 710 -11.46 25.86 15.83
N ARG A 711 -10.86 26.59 16.77
CA ARG A 711 -9.42 26.81 16.85
C ARG A 711 -8.93 26.51 18.26
N LYS A 712 -8.02 25.54 18.38
CA LYS A 712 -7.30 25.26 19.65
C LYS A 712 -5.82 25.55 19.43
N GLY A 713 -5.36 26.70 19.93
CA GLY A 713 -3.99 27.19 19.70
C GLY A 713 -3.70 27.47 18.22
N LYS A 714 -2.62 26.86 17.69
CA LYS A 714 -2.25 26.95 16.25
C LYS A 714 -2.98 25.93 15.36
N VAL A 715 -3.87 25.10 15.90
CA VAL A 715 -4.59 24.04 15.16
C VAL A 715 -5.99 24.52 14.78
N ARG A 716 -6.30 24.48 13.47
CA ARG A 716 -7.61 24.79 12.88
C ARG A 716 -8.41 23.49 12.68
N TYR A 717 -9.70 23.46 13.04
CA TYR A 717 -10.60 22.31 12.88
C TYR A 717 -11.65 22.56 11.79
N HIS A 718 -11.73 21.68 10.78
CA HIS A 718 -12.63 21.84 9.62
C HIS A 718 -13.76 20.80 9.61
N SER A 719 -14.92 21.19 9.10
CA SER A 719 -16.07 20.32 8.78
C SER A 719 -16.12 20.03 7.28
N PRO A 720 -16.75 18.92 6.84
CA PRO A 720 -16.94 18.69 5.41
C PRO A 720 -17.80 19.80 4.82
N VAL A 721 -17.41 20.28 3.64
CA VAL A 721 -18.13 21.30 2.88
C VAL A 721 -19.43 20.71 2.33
N PHE A 722 -19.34 19.50 1.77
CA PHE A 722 -20.47 18.72 1.28
C PHE A 722 -20.10 17.23 1.24
N VAL A 723 -21.12 16.39 1.10
CA VAL A 723 -21.00 14.94 0.91
C VAL A 723 -21.68 14.59 -0.41
N ALA A 724 -20.98 13.90 -1.31
CA ALA A 724 -21.47 13.56 -2.64
C ALA A 724 -21.15 12.11 -3.01
N GLN A 725 -21.89 11.53 -3.95
CA GLN A 725 -21.53 10.25 -4.56
C GLN A 725 -20.86 10.50 -5.91
N MET A 726 -19.78 9.79 -6.21
CA MET A 726 -19.20 9.79 -7.55
C MET A 726 -20.22 9.30 -8.58
N CYS A 727 -20.18 9.89 -9.77
CA CYS A 727 -21.07 9.53 -10.87
C CYS A 727 -20.32 8.74 -11.92
N SER A 728 -21.04 7.92 -12.68
CA SER A 728 -20.49 7.26 -13.87
C SER A 728 -19.96 8.30 -14.87
N PRO A 729 -18.88 7.99 -15.61
CA PRO A 729 -18.25 8.91 -16.54
C PRO A 729 -19.21 9.34 -17.67
N THR A 730 -19.03 10.57 -18.14
CA THR A 730 -19.85 11.20 -19.20
C THR A 730 -19.77 10.49 -20.56
N CYS A 731 -18.70 9.74 -20.82
CA CYS A 731 -18.49 8.97 -22.07
C CYS A 731 -18.91 7.49 -21.94
N ALA A 732 -20.12 7.22 -21.45
CA ALA A 732 -20.66 5.87 -21.27
C ALA A 732 -20.71 5.01 -22.56
N ALA A 733 -20.63 5.64 -23.74
CA ALA A 733 -20.69 4.98 -25.05
C ALA A 733 -19.50 4.04 -25.37
N PHE A 734 -18.41 4.10 -24.61
CA PHE A 734 -17.19 3.33 -24.86
C PHE A 734 -16.91 2.24 -23.83
N VAL A 735 -17.83 1.92 -22.91
CA VAL A 735 -17.54 0.98 -21.80
C VAL A 735 -18.21 -0.37 -22.05
N ASP A 736 -17.42 -1.40 -22.37
CA ASP A 736 -17.91 -2.78 -22.61
C ASP A 736 -18.44 -3.46 -21.33
N ARG A 737 -18.17 -2.90 -20.16
CA ARG A 737 -18.60 -3.40 -18.84
C ARG A 737 -19.04 -2.27 -17.92
N PRO A 738 -20.03 -2.47 -17.03
CA PRO A 738 -20.39 -1.47 -16.03
C PRO A 738 -19.18 -1.11 -15.15
N LEU A 739 -18.91 0.19 -15.00
CA LEU A 739 -17.82 0.70 -14.17
C LEU A 739 -18.18 0.51 -12.69
N GLU A 740 -17.31 -0.17 -11.95
CA GLU A 740 -17.41 -0.24 -10.50
C GLU A 740 -16.83 1.05 -9.89
N LEU A 741 -17.71 1.92 -9.40
CA LEU A 741 -17.29 3.13 -8.69
C LEU A 741 -16.74 2.75 -7.31
N TYR A 742 -15.70 3.47 -6.87
CA TYR A 742 -14.98 3.20 -5.62
C TYR A 742 -14.27 1.83 -5.61
N SER A 743 -13.88 1.33 -6.77
CA SER A 743 -13.20 0.04 -6.90
C SER A 743 -11.94 -0.01 -6.02
N PRO A 744 -11.69 -1.13 -5.30
CA PRO A 744 -10.49 -1.28 -4.47
C PRO A 744 -9.18 -1.26 -5.26
N LYS A 745 -9.24 -1.37 -6.60
CA LYS A 745 -8.10 -1.39 -7.51
C LYS A 745 -7.77 -0.03 -8.15
N TRP A 746 -8.47 1.04 -7.78
CA TRP A 746 -8.15 2.38 -8.26
C TRP A 746 -6.85 2.91 -7.66
N ILE A 747 -6.00 3.47 -8.52
CA ILE A 747 -4.75 4.13 -8.14
C ILE A 747 -4.91 5.63 -8.43
N PHE A 748 -4.73 6.46 -7.40
CA PHE A 748 -4.88 7.91 -7.52
C PHE A 748 -3.54 8.59 -7.76
N TYR A 749 -3.47 9.38 -8.84
CA TYR A 749 -2.40 10.34 -9.09
C TYR A 749 -2.92 11.73 -8.75
N GLN A 750 -2.41 12.28 -7.65
CA GLN A 750 -2.86 13.56 -7.12
C GLN A 750 -2.54 14.70 -8.12
N PRO A 751 -3.46 15.65 -8.35
CA PRO A 751 -4.68 15.85 -7.56
C PRO A 751 -5.96 15.14 -8.05
N ASP A 752 -6.05 14.78 -9.33
CA ASP A 752 -7.36 14.53 -9.97
C ASP A 752 -7.36 13.36 -10.98
N LEU A 753 -6.31 12.55 -11.06
CA LEU A 753 -6.24 11.41 -11.98
C LEU A 753 -6.47 10.07 -11.26
N ILE A 754 -7.25 9.18 -11.87
CA ILE A 754 -7.50 7.81 -11.43
C ILE A 754 -7.03 6.87 -12.52
N VAL A 755 -6.13 5.95 -12.19
CA VAL A 755 -5.78 4.81 -13.03
C VAL A 755 -6.61 3.61 -12.58
N ASP A 756 -7.43 3.10 -13.50
CA ASP A 756 -8.28 1.93 -13.29
C ASP A 756 -7.64 0.70 -13.95
N GLU A 757 -7.05 -0.16 -13.12
CA GLU A 757 -6.39 -1.39 -13.56
C GLU A 757 -7.38 -2.39 -14.18
N CYS A 758 -8.63 -2.45 -13.69
CA CYS A 758 -9.61 -3.42 -14.18
C CYS A 758 -10.05 -3.16 -15.60
N GLN A 759 -10.10 -1.88 -15.98
CA GLN A 759 -10.51 -1.46 -17.31
C GLN A 759 -9.35 -0.99 -18.20
N GLY A 760 -8.14 -0.85 -17.66
CA GLY A 760 -6.98 -0.32 -18.37
C GLY A 760 -7.17 1.13 -18.80
N ARG A 761 -7.86 1.95 -18.00
CA ARG A 761 -8.25 3.34 -18.34
C ARG A 761 -7.72 4.34 -17.33
N ILE A 762 -7.57 5.58 -17.79
CA ILE A 762 -7.25 6.72 -16.93
C ILE A 762 -8.45 7.65 -16.94
N TRP A 763 -8.99 7.95 -15.76
CA TRP A 763 -10.09 8.86 -15.54
C TRP A 763 -9.56 10.15 -14.92
N LYS A 764 -10.21 11.27 -15.25
CA LYS A 764 -9.98 12.55 -14.58
C LYS A 764 -11.22 12.87 -13.74
N VAL A 765 -11.01 13.18 -12.47
CA VAL A 765 -12.07 13.55 -11.54
C VAL A 765 -12.32 15.04 -11.68
N GLU A 766 -13.49 15.38 -12.20
CA GLU A 766 -13.96 16.76 -12.29
C GLU A 766 -15.28 16.91 -11.56
N PHE A 767 -15.52 18.12 -11.05
CA PHE A 767 -16.76 18.43 -10.34
C PHE A 767 -17.75 19.10 -11.29
N SER A 768 -18.94 18.51 -11.42
CA SER A 768 -20.00 19.09 -12.26
C SER A 768 -20.78 20.16 -11.50
N PHE A 769 -20.87 21.35 -12.09
CA PHE A 769 -21.63 22.49 -11.57
C PHE A 769 -23.12 22.19 -11.34
N GLN A 770 -23.72 21.36 -12.20
CA GLN A 770 -25.17 21.14 -12.24
C GLN A 770 -25.73 20.54 -10.95
N ARG A 771 -24.88 19.83 -10.18
CA ARG A 771 -25.28 19.18 -8.92
C ARG A 771 -24.87 19.94 -7.66
N LEU A 772 -24.16 21.07 -7.77
CA LEU A 772 -23.76 21.87 -6.59
C LEU A 772 -24.97 22.39 -5.80
N SER A 773 -26.04 22.79 -6.51
CA SER A 773 -27.30 23.25 -5.94
C SER A 773 -28.05 22.17 -5.17
N GLU A 774 -27.85 20.90 -5.53
CA GLU A 774 -28.44 19.75 -4.85
C GLU A 774 -27.65 19.38 -3.58
N LEU A 775 -26.32 19.52 -3.62
CA LEU A 775 -25.42 19.09 -2.54
C LEU A 775 -25.26 20.13 -1.43
N ILE A 776 -25.27 21.42 -1.75
CA ILE A 776 -25.18 22.51 -0.77
C ILE A 776 -26.57 23.15 -0.62
N THR A 777 -27.32 22.69 0.37
CA THR A 777 -28.72 23.11 0.61
C THR A 777 -28.87 24.61 0.90
N SER A 778 -27.87 25.25 1.50
CA SER A 778 -27.91 26.69 1.78
C SER A 778 -27.40 27.48 0.57
N LYS A 779 -28.30 28.22 -0.08
CA LYS A 779 -27.99 29.11 -1.22
C LYS A 779 -26.92 30.14 -0.87
N ALA A 780 -26.95 30.70 0.34
CA ALA A 780 -25.93 31.61 0.83
C ALA A 780 -24.56 30.92 0.94
N LYS A 781 -24.48 29.72 1.55
CA LYS A 781 -23.22 28.97 1.64
C LYS A 781 -22.69 28.54 0.26
N LEU A 782 -23.59 28.21 -0.68
CA LEU A 782 -23.23 27.86 -2.05
C LEU A 782 -22.60 29.06 -2.77
N ILE A 783 -23.19 30.25 -2.66
CA ILE A 783 -22.63 31.47 -3.25
C ILE A 783 -21.31 31.84 -2.58
N THR A 784 -21.21 31.78 -1.26
CA THR A 784 -19.95 31.99 -0.52
C THR A 784 -18.87 30.98 -0.93
N PHE A 785 -19.25 29.73 -1.19
CA PHE A 785 -18.37 28.72 -1.76
C PHE A 785 -17.92 29.18 -3.16
N MET A 786 -18.83 29.52 -4.07
CA MET A 786 -18.47 29.84 -5.45
C MET A 786 -17.61 31.10 -5.61
N ILE A 787 -17.93 32.23 -4.94
CA ILE A 787 -17.23 33.51 -5.19
C ILE A 787 -15.78 33.51 -4.68
N ASN A 788 -15.44 32.61 -3.74
CA ASN A 788 -14.06 32.48 -3.25
C ASN A 788 -13.09 31.75 -4.22
N ARG A 789 -13.47 31.51 -5.49
CA ARG A 789 -12.78 30.60 -6.44
C ARG A 789 -12.57 31.23 -7.83
N SER A 790 -11.58 30.81 -8.61
CA SER A 790 -11.09 31.62 -9.74
C SER A 790 -11.87 31.56 -11.08
N ASN A 791 -12.89 30.69 -11.24
CA ASN A 791 -13.60 30.51 -12.53
C ASN A 791 -15.12 30.30 -12.36
N ALA A 792 -15.76 30.97 -11.41
CA ALA A 792 -17.19 30.79 -11.11
C ALA A 792 -18.06 31.97 -11.53
N THR A 793 -17.51 32.99 -12.22
CA THR A 793 -18.22 34.25 -12.51
C THR A 793 -19.52 34.01 -13.25
N HIS A 794 -19.47 33.24 -14.35
CA HIS A 794 -20.63 33.00 -15.21
C HIS A 794 -21.75 32.27 -14.47
N GLU A 795 -21.40 31.21 -13.74
CA GLU A 795 -22.34 30.38 -13.00
C GLU A 795 -22.92 31.13 -11.80
N VAL A 796 -22.13 31.91 -11.07
CA VAL A 796 -22.63 32.78 -10.00
C VAL A 796 -23.62 33.79 -10.57
N THR A 797 -23.29 34.48 -11.67
CA THR A 797 -24.20 35.47 -12.27
C THR A 797 -25.49 34.82 -12.77
N SER A 798 -25.41 33.65 -13.41
CA SER A 798 -26.57 32.92 -13.94
C SER A 798 -27.48 32.40 -12.82
N LEU A 799 -26.91 31.85 -11.72
CA LEU A 799 -27.68 31.41 -10.56
C LEU A 799 -28.37 32.58 -9.86
N LEU A 800 -27.67 33.71 -9.69
CA LEU A 800 -28.25 34.90 -9.07
C LEU A 800 -29.38 35.50 -9.93
N GLU A 801 -29.20 35.61 -11.24
CA GLU A 801 -30.26 36.04 -12.17
C GLU A 801 -31.47 35.10 -12.10
N THR A 802 -31.24 33.78 -12.10
CA THR A 802 -32.31 32.78 -12.02
C THR A 802 -33.05 32.84 -10.69
N TRP A 803 -32.33 32.87 -9.56
CA TRP A 803 -32.94 32.87 -8.24
C TRP A 803 -33.67 34.17 -7.90
N TRP A 804 -33.12 35.32 -8.31
CA TRP A 804 -33.80 36.60 -8.12
C TRP A 804 -34.97 36.79 -9.09
N SER A 805 -34.89 36.33 -10.34
CA SER A 805 -36.01 36.42 -11.30
C SER A 805 -37.20 35.54 -10.89
N GLN A 806 -36.92 34.34 -10.37
CA GLN A 806 -37.94 33.39 -9.92
C GLN A 806 -38.36 33.57 -8.45
N LYS A 807 -37.91 34.64 -7.77
CA LYS A 807 -38.18 34.92 -6.34
C LYS A 807 -37.87 33.75 -5.40
N GLN A 808 -36.85 32.94 -5.71
CA GLN A 808 -36.51 31.77 -4.88
C GLN A 808 -35.64 32.09 -3.65
N LEU A 809 -35.26 33.35 -3.43
CA LEU A 809 -34.45 33.82 -2.31
C LEU A 809 -35.31 34.66 -1.37
N LYS A 810 -35.23 34.38 -0.06
CA LYS A 810 -35.81 35.26 0.97
C LYS A 810 -34.97 36.53 1.10
N LEU A 811 -35.58 37.62 1.58
CA LEU A 811 -34.87 38.89 1.79
C LEU A 811 -33.65 38.74 2.72
N THR A 812 -33.75 37.89 3.74
CA THR A 812 -32.64 37.56 4.66
C THR A 812 -31.48 36.84 3.96
N GLU A 813 -31.78 35.99 2.98
CA GLU A 813 -30.78 35.28 2.18
C GLU A 813 -30.13 36.21 1.16
N THR A 814 -30.93 37.06 0.51
CA THR A 814 -30.44 38.16 -0.35
C THR A 814 -29.48 39.06 0.41
N ARG A 815 -29.85 39.48 1.63
CA ARG A 815 -28.99 40.26 2.53
C ARG A 815 -27.63 39.59 2.73
N ALA A 816 -27.65 38.32 3.14
CA ALA A 816 -26.43 37.56 3.36
C ALA A 816 -25.59 37.43 2.09
N ILE A 817 -26.20 37.13 0.94
CA ILE A 817 -25.50 37.02 -0.35
C ILE A 817 -24.85 38.35 -0.74
N CYS A 818 -25.56 39.46 -0.63
CA CYS A 818 -25.03 40.80 -0.90
C CYS A 818 -23.87 41.15 0.04
N ASP A 819 -23.95 40.81 1.33
CA ASP A 819 -22.84 41.00 2.28
C ASP A 819 -21.59 40.20 1.86
N HIS A 820 -21.76 38.94 1.43
CA HIS A 820 -20.62 38.13 0.96
C HIS A 820 -20.00 38.66 -0.33
N LEU A 821 -20.82 39.07 -1.32
CA LEU A 821 -20.35 39.67 -2.58
C LEU A 821 -19.51 40.93 -2.33
N ASN A 822 -20.03 41.87 -1.55
CA ASN A 822 -19.34 43.13 -1.28
C ASN A 822 -18.15 42.97 -0.32
N SER A 823 -18.17 41.98 0.59
CA SER A 823 -17.00 41.66 1.41
C SER A 823 -15.77 41.27 0.58
N LEU A 824 -15.99 40.71 -0.61
CA LEU A 824 -14.92 40.29 -1.52
C LEU A 824 -14.40 41.47 -2.34
N LEU A 825 -15.32 42.33 -2.80
CA LEU A 825 -14.97 43.60 -3.44
C LEU A 825 -14.14 44.52 -2.53
N ALA A 826 -14.40 44.52 -1.22
CA ALA A 826 -13.65 45.34 -0.27
C ALA A 826 -12.24 44.81 0.08
N LYS A 827 -11.98 43.50 -0.06
CA LYS A 827 -10.72 42.85 0.33
C LYS A 827 -9.78 42.65 -0.87
N SER A 828 -9.55 43.70 -1.66
CA SER A 828 -8.96 43.74 -3.01
C SER A 828 -7.54 43.17 -3.23
N GLU A 829 -7.03 42.26 -2.38
CA GLU A 829 -5.62 41.80 -2.41
C GLU A 829 -5.41 40.28 -2.55
N VAL A 830 -6.43 39.46 -2.84
CA VAL A 830 -6.22 37.99 -2.97
C VAL A 830 -6.37 37.49 -4.42
N PRO A 831 -5.29 37.05 -5.09
CA PRO A 831 -5.28 36.69 -6.52
C PRO A 831 -6.01 35.38 -6.90
N GLN A 832 -6.74 34.74 -5.98
CA GLN A 832 -7.39 33.42 -6.17
C GLN A 832 -8.92 33.45 -6.22
N LYS A 833 -9.56 34.62 -6.15
CA LYS A 833 -11.02 34.76 -6.01
C LYS A 833 -11.71 35.16 -7.31
N THR A 834 -13.01 34.89 -7.43
CA THR A 834 -13.80 35.29 -8.60
C THR A 834 -13.78 36.81 -8.70
N MET A 835 -13.22 37.36 -9.78
CA MET A 835 -13.33 38.78 -10.05
C MET A 835 -14.78 39.06 -10.48
N LEU A 836 -15.58 39.54 -9.54
CA LEU A 836 -16.95 40.01 -9.76
C LEU A 836 -16.94 41.51 -9.51
N SER A 837 -16.81 42.31 -10.57
CA SER A 837 -16.87 43.77 -10.47
C SER A 837 -18.32 44.26 -10.31
N GLN A 838 -18.50 45.47 -9.78
CA GLN A 838 -19.84 46.08 -9.72
C GLN A 838 -20.44 46.28 -11.12
N ALA A 839 -19.63 46.67 -12.11
CA ALA A 839 -20.03 46.77 -13.52
C ALA A 839 -20.51 45.44 -14.12
N GLU A 840 -19.87 44.31 -13.77
CA GLU A 840 -20.32 42.98 -14.22
C GLU A 840 -21.61 42.53 -13.57
N LEU A 841 -21.79 42.77 -12.26
CA LEU A 841 -23.07 42.50 -11.58
C LEU A 841 -24.20 43.36 -12.16
N ALA A 842 -23.91 44.63 -12.46
CA ALA A 842 -24.85 45.54 -13.10
C ALA A 842 -25.27 45.06 -14.49
N SER A 843 -24.30 44.69 -15.34
CA SER A 843 -24.55 44.30 -16.73
C SER A 843 -25.10 42.88 -16.90
N LYS A 844 -24.63 41.90 -16.12
CA LYS A 844 -24.99 40.48 -16.28
C LYS A 844 -26.14 40.02 -15.38
N VAL A 845 -26.45 40.76 -14.30
CA VAL A 845 -27.50 40.34 -13.35
C VAL A 845 -28.60 41.40 -13.23
N PHE A 846 -28.27 42.62 -12.78
CA PHE A 846 -29.31 43.61 -12.46
C PHE A 846 -30.01 44.19 -13.70
N THR A 847 -29.27 44.45 -14.78
CA THR A 847 -29.86 44.98 -16.02
C THR A 847 -30.80 43.97 -16.69
N PRO A 848 -30.43 42.68 -16.88
CA PRO A 848 -31.33 41.64 -17.35
C PRO A 848 -32.57 41.48 -16.48
N LEU A 849 -32.42 41.49 -15.16
CA LEU A 849 -33.56 41.44 -14.23
C LEU A 849 -34.55 42.59 -14.42
N SER A 850 -34.08 43.79 -14.76
CA SER A 850 -34.96 44.95 -15.01
C SER A 850 -35.71 44.87 -16.35
N ALA A 851 -35.17 44.11 -17.32
CA ALA A 851 -35.74 43.95 -18.65
C ALA A 851 -36.77 42.80 -18.72
N LEU A 852 -36.71 41.85 -17.77
CA LEU A 852 -37.64 40.72 -17.71
C LEU A 852 -39.02 41.15 -17.21
N GLN A 853 -40.05 41.03 -18.08
CA GLN A 853 -41.45 41.29 -17.73
C GLN A 853 -41.98 40.49 -16.53
N ARG A 854 -41.37 39.34 -16.22
CA ARG A 854 -41.77 38.47 -15.09
C ARG A 854 -41.33 38.99 -13.73
N VAL A 855 -40.41 39.96 -13.66
CA VAL A 855 -39.87 40.50 -12.41
C VAL A 855 -40.62 41.79 -12.07
N GLU A 856 -41.37 41.76 -10.97
CA GLU A 856 -41.99 42.97 -10.43
C GLU A 856 -40.93 44.00 -10.04
N SER A 857 -41.11 45.25 -10.47
CA SER A 857 -40.17 46.34 -10.17
C SER A 857 -40.00 46.60 -8.66
N ASP A 858 -41.02 46.29 -7.84
CA ASP A 858 -40.95 46.39 -6.37
C ASP A 858 -39.95 45.37 -5.77
N TRP A 859 -39.93 44.15 -6.30
CA TRP A 859 -39.00 43.12 -5.86
C TRP A 859 -37.56 43.46 -6.24
N LEU A 860 -37.34 43.93 -7.47
CA LEU A 860 -36.01 44.36 -7.92
C LEU A 860 -35.49 45.53 -7.08
N ALA A 861 -36.36 46.49 -6.74
CA ALA A 861 -36.01 47.59 -5.85
C ALA A 861 -35.54 47.09 -4.47
N LYS A 862 -36.23 46.11 -3.88
CA LYS A 862 -35.82 45.49 -2.60
C LYS A 862 -34.45 44.80 -2.67
N VAL A 863 -34.16 44.07 -3.76
CA VAL A 863 -32.85 43.43 -3.97
C VAL A 863 -31.74 44.48 -4.10
N LEU A 864 -31.97 45.53 -4.89
CA LEU A 864 -31.01 46.61 -5.09
C LEU A 864 -30.77 47.41 -3.80
N LEU A 865 -31.79 47.64 -2.97
CA LEU A 865 -31.64 48.27 -1.65
C LEU A 865 -30.76 47.45 -0.71
N GLU A 866 -30.93 46.12 -0.67
CA GLU A 866 -30.06 45.25 0.14
C GLU A 866 -28.62 45.23 -0.36
N TYR A 867 -28.42 45.31 -1.69
CA TYR A 867 -27.08 45.43 -2.28
C TYR A 867 -26.41 46.75 -1.90
N VAL A 868 -27.10 47.88 -2.06
CA VAL A 868 -26.60 49.22 -1.68
C VAL A 868 -26.27 49.28 -0.19
N ARG A 869 -27.17 48.79 0.66
CA ARG A 869 -26.95 48.69 2.11
C ARG A 869 -25.68 47.91 2.43
N SER A 870 -25.49 46.77 1.78
CA SER A 870 -24.28 45.96 1.92
C SER A 870 -23.03 46.74 1.47
N SER A 871 -23.06 47.38 0.30
CA SER A 871 -21.92 48.15 -0.23
C SER A 871 -21.45 49.22 0.76
N TRP A 872 -22.39 49.92 1.38
CA TRP A 872 -22.08 50.89 2.43
C TRP A 872 -21.50 50.27 3.70
N SER A 873 -22.00 49.12 4.13
CA SER A 873 -21.45 48.42 5.30
C SER A 873 -19.97 48.01 5.13
N PHE A 874 -19.52 47.85 3.88
CA PHE A 874 -18.13 47.55 3.52
C PHE A 874 -17.34 48.76 2.99
N ASN A 875 -17.85 50.00 3.16
CA ASN A 875 -17.23 51.25 2.69
C ASN A 875 -16.95 51.28 1.18
N LEU A 876 -17.79 50.65 0.37
CA LEU A 876 -17.69 50.66 -1.09
C LEU A 876 -18.52 51.79 -1.70
N THR A 877 -17.95 52.47 -2.69
CA THR A 877 -18.69 53.40 -3.54
C THR A 877 -19.55 52.60 -4.52
N VAL A 878 -20.84 52.92 -4.63
CA VAL A 878 -21.77 52.23 -5.53
C VAL A 878 -21.75 52.89 -6.91
N GLU A 879 -21.60 52.10 -7.97
CA GLU A 879 -21.58 52.61 -9.35
C GLU A 879 -22.90 53.29 -9.77
N ALA A 880 -22.78 54.34 -10.60
CA ALA A 880 -23.90 55.13 -11.08
C ALA A 880 -25.01 54.31 -11.76
N VAL A 881 -24.65 53.23 -12.46
CA VAL A 881 -25.60 52.34 -13.15
C VAL A 881 -26.54 51.66 -12.17
N ILE A 882 -26.03 51.21 -11.02
CA ILE A 882 -26.81 50.51 -9.99
C ILE A 882 -27.79 51.48 -9.33
N TRP A 883 -27.35 52.72 -9.05
CA TRP A 883 -28.25 53.76 -8.58
C TRP A 883 -29.38 54.06 -9.55
N ASN A 884 -29.07 54.11 -10.85
CA ASN A 884 -30.08 54.38 -11.86
C ASN A 884 -31.13 53.27 -11.92
N LEU A 885 -30.69 52.01 -11.92
CA LEU A 885 -31.58 50.85 -11.86
C LEU A 885 -32.46 50.86 -10.60
N LEU A 886 -31.93 51.27 -9.44
CA LEU A 886 -32.71 51.38 -8.20
C LEU A 886 -33.79 52.46 -8.31
N VAL A 887 -33.44 53.66 -8.76
CA VAL A 887 -34.37 54.79 -8.91
C VAL A 887 -35.47 54.45 -9.93
N VAL A 888 -35.10 53.89 -11.07
CA VAL A 888 -36.04 53.45 -12.11
C VAL A 888 -36.97 52.36 -11.58
N SER A 889 -36.46 51.39 -10.81
CA SER A 889 -37.27 50.31 -10.25
C SER A 889 -38.26 50.81 -9.20
N LEU A 890 -37.85 51.73 -8.32
CA LEU A 890 -38.71 52.37 -7.32
C LEU A 890 -39.79 53.26 -7.96
N ALA A 891 -39.45 54.01 -9.01
CA ALA A 891 -40.39 54.84 -9.74
C ALA A 891 -41.44 53.99 -10.48
N ARG A 892 -41.02 52.89 -11.12
CA ARG A 892 -41.92 51.94 -11.79
C ARG A 892 -42.82 51.18 -10.83
N SER A 893 -42.37 50.91 -9.59
CA SER A 893 -43.19 50.28 -8.55
C SER A 893 -44.10 51.25 -7.80
N GLY A 894 -44.08 52.54 -8.12
CA GLY A 894 -44.90 53.56 -7.47
C GLY A 894 -44.45 53.94 -6.06
N GLN A 895 -43.26 53.52 -5.63
CA GLN A 895 -42.69 53.78 -4.29
C GLN A 895 -42.10 55.19 -4.17
N PHE A 896 -42.88 56.22 -4.55
CA PHE A 896 -42.43 57.61 -4.62
C PHE A 896 -42.14 58.20 -3.23
N GLN A 897 -42.87 57.78 -2.19
CA GLN A 897 -42.63 58.21 -0.81
C GLN A 897 -41.24 57.79 -0.33
N LEU A 898 -40.89 56.51 -0.54
CA LEU A 898 -39.55 56.01 -0.20
C LEU A 898 -38.46 56.74 -1.00
N LEU A 899 -38.68 56.99 -2.29
CA LEU A 899 -37.74 57.74 -3.12
C LEU A 899 -37.52 59.15 -2.56
N GLN A 900 -38.58 59.82 -2.10
CA GLN A 900 -38.53 61.14 -1.50
C GLN A 900 -37.76 61.13 -0.17
N GLU A 901 -37.99 60.13 0.68
CA GLU A 901 -37.24 59.93 1.92
C GLU A 901 -35.75 59.68 1.66
N LEU A 902 -35.41 58.81 0.70
CA LEU A 902 -34.01 58.53 0.35
C LEU A 902 -33.29 59.79 -0.16
N LEU A 903 -33.97 60.65 -0.93
CA LEU A 903 -33.40 61.92 -1.38
C LEU A 903 -33.29 62.96 -0.25
N TYR A 904 -34.29 62.99 0.64
CA TYR A 904 -34.32 63.90 1.79
C TYR A 904 -33.19 63.57 2.78
N HIS A 905 -32.99 62.29 3.08
CA HIS A 905 -31.91 61.80 3.93
C HIS A 905 -30.54 61.71 3.24
N ARG A 906 -30.43 62.21 2.00
CA ARG A 906 -29.19 62.22 1.19
C ARG A 906 -28.55 60.83 1.00
N VAL A 907 -29.39 59.80 0.88
CA VAL A 907 -28.96 58.44 0.58
C VAL A 907 -28.53 58.31 -0.88
N LEU A 908 -29.30 58.91 -1.80
CA LEU A 908 -29.00 58.89 -3.24
C LEU A 908 -27.85 59.86 -3.55
N PRO A 909 -26.86 59.45 -4.39
CA PRO A 909 -25.82 60.37 -4.82
C PRO A 909 -26.40 61.41 -5.79
N GLU A 910 -25.87 62.61 -5.73
CA GLU A 910 -26.32 63.71 -6.58
C GLU A 910 -25.71 63.55 -7.99
N LEU A 911 -26.26 62.66 -8.83
CA LEU A 911 -25.75 62.37 -10.19
C LEU A 911 -26.68 62.95 -11.27
N LYS A 912 -26.12 63.62 -12.30
CA LYS A 912 -26.89 64.21 -13.41
C LYS A 912 -27.82 63.17 -14.09
N ALA A 913 -27.29 61.96 -14.35
CA ALA A 913 -28.04 60.87 -14.97
C ALA A 913 -29.25 60.39 -14.14
N LEU A 914 -29.17 60.44 -12.80
CA LEU A 914 -30.29 60.08 -11.93
C LEU A 914 -31.40 61.12 -11.98
N ALA A 915 -31.03 62.41 -11.96
CA ALA A 915 -31.98 63.50 -12.09
C ALA A 915 -32.77 63.42 -13.41
N PHE A 916 -32.10 63.19 -14.54
CA PHE A 916 -32.79 62.99 -15.83
C PHE A 916 -33.69 61.76 -15.82
N SER A 917 -33.26 60.68 -15.17
CA SER A 917 -34.07 59.48 -15.04
C SER A 917 -35.32 59.71 -14.18
N LEU A 918 -35.28 60.61 -13.18
CA LEU A 918 -36.45 61.04 -12.41
C LEU A 918 -37.40 61.93 -13.23
N VAL A 919 -36.86 62.83 -14.04
CA VAL A 919 -37.65 63.73 -14.91
C VAL A 919 -38.49 62.93 -15.90
N SER A 920 -37.99 61.82 -16.43
CA SER A 920 -38.77 60.97 -17.34
C SER A 920 -40.03 60.35 -16.70
N TYR A 921 -40.07 60.24 -15.36
CA TYR A 921 -41.25 59.80 -14.60
C TYR A 921 -42.08 60.95 -14.01
N SER A 922 -41.77 62.22 -14.34
CA SER A 922 -42.53 63.38 -13.87
C SER A 922 -43.99 63.37 -14.33
N ALA A 923 -44.29 62.72 -15.47
CA ALA A 923 -45.66 62.53 -15.95
C ALA A 923 -46.51 61.64 -15.02
N ASN A 924 -45.88 60.74 -14.26
CA ASN A 924 -46.57 59.81 -13.35
C ASN A 924 -46.68 60.36 -11.92
N ASN A 925 -45.72 61.19 -11.50
CA ASN A 925 -45.74 61.86 -10.20
C ASN A 925 -44.95 63.17 -10.28
N GLU A 926 -45.64 64.28 -10.03
CA GLU A 926 -45.06 65.64 -10.05
C GLU A 926 -43.91 65.82 -9.06
N CYS A 927 -43.89 65.04 -7.96
CA CYS A 927 -42.81 65.06 -6.98
C CYS A 927 -41.45 64.65 -7.58
N CYS A 928 -41.43 63.76 -8.58
CA CYS A 928 -40.19 63.32 -9.24
C CYS A 928 -39.46 64.49 -9.93
N PHE A 929 -40.22 65.44 -10.46
CA PHE A 929 -39.65 66.65 -11.05
C PHE A 929 -38.96 67.51 -10.00
N GLN A 930 -39.64 67.77 -8.88
CA GLN A 930 -39.08 68.53 -7.76
C GLN A 930 -37.86 67.83 -7.15
N MET A 931 -37.86 66.50 -7.11
CA MET A 931 -36.74 65.68 -6.66
C MET A 931 -35.52 65.80 -7.60
N ALA A 932 -35.73 65.74 -8.91
CA ALA A 932 -34.66 65.95 -9.90
C ALA A 932 -34.07 67.36 -9.82
N LEU A 933 -34.92 68.36 -9.67
CA LEU A 933 -34.52 69.77 -9.52
C LEU A 933 -33.71 69.97 -8.22
N ASN A 934 -34.18 69.40 -7.10
CA ASN A 934 -33.47 69.43 -5.82
C ASN A 934 -32.10 68.76 -5.88
N MET A 935 -31.96 67.67 -6.64
CA MET A 935 -30.68 66.97 -6.84
C MET A 935 -29.68 67.82 -7.64
N LEU A 936 -30.12 68.39 -8.77
CA LEU A 936 -29.24 69.17 -9.64
C LEU A 936 -28.87 70.54 -9.04
N THR A 937 -29.80 71.20 -8.35
CA THR A 937 -29.55 72.49 -7.69
C THR A 937 -28.52 72.37 -6.57
N ARG A 938 -28.52 71.25 -5.83
CA ARG A 938 -27.53 70.98 -4.77
C ARG A 938 -26.11 70.74 -5.29
N ARG A 939 -25.94 70.28 -6.54
CA ARG A 939 -24.60 70.05 -7.11
C ARG A 939 -23.83 71.35 -7.41
N GLY A 940 -24.53 72.43 -7.71
CA GLY A 940 -23.93 73.74 -8.06
C GLY A 940 -23.28 73.83 -9.45
N ASP A 941 -22.89 72.71 -10.07
CA ASP A 941 -22.22 72.63 -11.38
C ASP A 941 -23.16 72.26 -12.56
N SER A 942 -24.47 72.29 -12.33
CA SER A 942 -25.49 71.76 -13.24
C SER A 942 -26.46 72.85 -13.73
N VAL A 943 -25.94 74.07 -13.98
CA VAL A 943 -26.77 75.25 -14.30
C VAL A 943 -27.51 75.06 -15.62
N ASP A 944 -26.82 74.56 -16.65
CA ASP A 944 -27.41 74.31 -17.96
C ASP A 944 -28.51 73.25 -17.90
N GLU A 945 -28.27 72.15 -17.20
CA GLU A 945 -29.25 71.06 -17.07
C GLU A 945 -30.48 71.47 -16.25
N VAL A 946 -30.30 72.24 -15.15
CA VAL A 946 -31.43 72.79 -14.37
C VAL A 946 -32.27 73.71 -15.23
N CYS A 947 -31.63 74.58 -16.01
CA CYS A 947 -32.33 75.49 -16.90
C CYS A 947 -33.05 74.73 -18.01
N GLU A 948 -32.44 73.72 -18.62
CA GLU A 948 -33.09 72.87 -19.64
C GLU A 948 -34.32 72.13 -19.10
N ILE A 949 -34.24 71.58 -17.89
CA ILE A 949 -35.36 70.89 -17.24
C ILE A 949 -36.51 71.85 -16.91
N LEU A 950 -36.20 73.06 -16.39
CA LEU A 950 -37.20 74.09 -16.13
C LEU A 950 -37.82 74.65 -17.42
N MET A 951 -37.03 74.79 -18.48
CA MET A 951 -37.51 75.20 -19.81
C MET A 951 -38.41 74.13 -20.44
N ALA A 952 -38.08 72.84 -20.29
CA ALA A 952 -38.88 71.73 -20.80
C ALA A 952 -40.28 71.64 -20.15
N GLN A 953 -40.46 72.15 -18.93
CA GLN A 953 -41.77 72.30 -18.28
C GLN A 953 -42.42 73.68 -18.47
N ASN A 954 -42.01 74.46 -19.48
CA ASN A 954 -42.51 75.82 -19.74
C ASN A 954 -42.28 76.83 -18.60
N ASN A 955 -41.39 76.55 -17.63
CA ASN A 955 -41.09 77.44 -16.51
C ASN A 955 -39.82 78.29 -16.77
N VAL A 956 -39.83 79.02 -17.90
CA VAL A 956 -38.66 79.77 -18.42
C VAL A 956 -38.22 80.89 -17.47
N LEU A 957 -39.16 81.52 -16.74
CA LEU A 957 -38.85 82.56 -15.75
C LEU A 957 -38.08 82.01 -14.55
N SER A 958 -38.39 80.80 -14.08
CA SER A 958 -37.66 80.19 -12.97
C SER A 958 -36.26 79.76 -13.39
N ALA A 959 -36.09 79.30 -14.64
CA ALA A 959 -34.78 79.03 -15.23
C ALA A 959 -33.91 80.30 -15.29
N LEU A 960 -34.47 81.41 -15.78
CA LEU A 960 -33.79 82.70 -15.84
C LEU A 960 -33.42 83.23 -14.45
N LYS A 961 -34.32 83.14 -13.47
CA LYS A 961 -34.06 83.54 -12.08
C LYS A 961 -32.94 82.70 -11.43
N TYR A 962 -32.93 81.40 -11.68
CA TYR A 962 -31.91 80.49 -11.15
C TYR A 962 -30.54 80.79 -11.75
N ALA A 963 -30.42 80.87 -13.08
CA ALA A 963 -29.17 81.21 -13.77
C ALA A 963 -28.62 82.58 -13.31
N ARG A 964 -29.52 83.57 -13.13
CA ARG A 964 -29.18 84.88 -12.59
C ARG A 964 -28.64 84.82 -11.16
N SER A 965 -29.25 84.03 -10.28
CA SER A 965 -28.85 83.93 -8.87
C SER A 965 -27.42 83.40 -8.68
N LEU A 966 -26.92 82.62 -9.65
CA LEU A 966 -25.56 82.07 -9.66
C LEU A 966 -24.57 82.91 -10.50
N GLY A 967 -25.06 83.91 -11.25
CA GLY A 967 -24.23 84.76 -12.11
C GLY A 967 -23.67 84.07 -13.37
N VAL A 968 -24.21 82.90 -13.75
CA VAL A 968 -23.68 82.04 -14.83
C VAL A 968 -24.61 82.10 -16.04
N VAL A 969 -24.79 83.29 -16.62
CA VAL A 969 -25.58 83.49 -17.83
C VAL A 969 -24.62 83.74 -18.99
N ASP A 970 -24.32 82.69 -19.75
CA ASP A 970 -23.49 82.80 -20.93
C ASP A 970 -24.32 83.04 -22.21
N LYS A 971 -23.62 83.30 -23.32
CA LYS A 971 -24.27 83.54 -24.62
C LYS A 971 -25.06 82.33 -25.13
N VAL A 972 -24.73 81.10 -24.73
CA VAL A 972 -25.39 79.87 -25.23
C VAL A 972 -26.72 79.64 -24.49
N LEU A 973 -26.71 79.78 -23.16
CA LEU A 973 -27.88 79.64 -22.31
C LEU A 973 -28.89 80.77 -22.56
N ALA A 974 -28.41 81.99 -22.85
CA ALA A 974 -29.27 83.12 -23.24
C ALA A 974 -30.07 82.84 -24.51
N VAL A 975 -29.45 82.22 -25.53
CA VAL A 975 -30.13 81.81 -26.78
C VAL A 975 -31.23 80.80 -26.47
N LYS A 976 -30.91 79.76 -25.70
CA LYS A 976 -31.87 78.71 -25.32
C LYS A 976 -33.07 79.26 -24.55
N LEU A 977 -32.86 80.22 -23.64
CA LEU A 977 -33.92 80.86 -22.86
C LEU A 977 -34.83 81.76 -23.73
N ILE A 978 -34.24 82.51 -24.66
CA ILE A 978 -35.00 83.35 -25.61
C ILE A 978 -35.80 82.47 -26.58
N GLU A 979 -35.20 81.40 -27.08
CA GLU A 979 -35.87 80.41 -27.93
C GLU A 979 -37.02 79.72 -27.20
N ALA A 980 -36.78 79.22 -25.98
CA ALA A 980 -37.81 78.57 -25.17
C ALA A 980 -38.96 79.53 -24.85
N ALA A 981 -38.67 80.79 -24.51
CA ALA A 981 -39.69 81.81 -24.31
C ALA A 981 -40.46 82.13 -25.61
N SER A 982 -39.77 82.11 -26.77
CA SER A 982 -40.38 82.38 -28.08
C SER A 982 -41.31 81.25 -28.53
N ARG A 983 -40.96 80.00 -28.18
CA ARG A 983 -41.76 78.79 -28.43
C ARG A 983 -42.93 78.63 -27.46
N SER A 984 -42.84 79.20 -26.26
CA SER A 984 -43.99 79.27 -25.35
C SER A 984 -45.06 80.19 -25.95
N GLU A 985 -46.32 79.76 -26.02
CA GLU A 985 -47.43 80.56 -26.55
C GLU A 985 -47.82 81.77 -25.67
N ASN A 986 -46.93 82.21 -24.76
CA ASN A 986 -47.16 83.31 -23.83
C ASN A 986 -46.35 84.55 -24.25
N PRO A 987 -47.00 85.58 -24.83
CA PRO A 987 -46.32 86.77 -25.34
C PRO A 987 -45.64 87.61 -24.23
N LEU A 988 -46.22 87.63 -23.04
CA LEU A 988 -45.69 88.36 -21.88
C LEU A 988 -44.40 87.71 -21.34
N LEU A 989 -44.30 86.39 -21.44
CA LEU A 989 -43.13 85.62 -21.04
C LEU A 989 -41.94 85.94 -21.95
N PHE A 990 -42.15 85.91 -23.28
CA PHE A 990 -41.13 86.31 -24.25
C PHE A 990 -40.70 87.76 -24.07
N HIS A 991 -41.65 88.68 -23.92
CA HIS A 991 -41.35 90.09 -23.69
C HIS A 991 -40.47 90.29 -22.45
N SER A 992 -40.81 89.65 -21.32
CA SER A 992 -40.06 89.77 -20.06
C SER A 992 -38.65 89.17 -20.11
N VAL A 993 -38.50 88.00 -20.75
CA VAL A 993 -37.21 87.31 -20.87
C VAL A 993 -36.29 88.08 -21.83
N PHE A 994 -36.81 88.54 -22.98
CA PHE A 994 -36.03 89.29 -23.94
C PHE A 994 -35.65 90.69 -23.41
N GLN A 995 -36.56 91.38 -22.70
CA GLN A 995 -36.27 92.66 -22.06
C GLN A 995 -35.12 92.57 -21.05
N TYR A 996 -35.00 91.44 -20.34
CA TYR A 996 -33.89 91.21 -19.41
C TYR A 996 -32.55 91.19 -20.15
N PHE A 997 -32.44 90.44 -21.24
CA PHE A 997 -31.23 90.38 -22.06
C PHE A 997 -30.96 91.69 -22.81
N GLU A 998 -32.00 92.42 -23.23
CA GLU A 998 -31.88 93.76 -23.85
C GLU A 998 -31.14 94.77 -22.96
N LYS A 999 -31.32 94.66 -21.65
CA LYS A 999 -30.68 95.54 -20.66
C LYS A 999 -29.21 95.22 -20.41
N ASP A 1000 -28.74 94.02 -20.77
CA ASP A 1000 -27.32 93.64 -20.67
C ASP A 1000 -26.59 93.94 -22.00
N ALA A 1001 -26.08 95.17 -22.11
CA ALA A 1001 -25.44 95.66 -23.33
C ALA A 1001 -24.18 94.87 -23.74
N THR A 1002 -23.52 94.22 -22.78
CA THR A 1002 -22.37 93.36 -23.01
C THR A 1002 -22.77 92.01 -23.61
N LEU A 1003 -23.80 91.36 -23.06
CA LEU A 1003 -24.27 90.07 -23.53
C LEU A 1003 -24.97 90.16 -24.89
N ILE A 1004 -25.74 91.21 -25.16
CA ILE A 1004 -26.35 91.43 -26.49
C ILE A 1004 -25.30 91.57 -27.58
N LYS A 1005 -24.19 92.28 -27.32
CA LYS A 1005 -23.09 92.38 -28.30
C LYS A 1005 -22.47 91.01 -28.59
N GLN A 1006 -22.33 90.15 -27.57
CA GLN A 1006 -21.85 88.79 -27.75
C GLN A 1006 -22.84 87.92 -28.54
N LEU A 1007 -24.16 88.07 -28.30
CA LEU A 1007 -25.21 87.38 -29.05
C LEU A 1007 -25.27 87.83 -30.52
N GLN A 1008 -25.08 89.12 -30.79
CA GLN A 1008 -25.07 89.68 -32.14
C GLN A 1008 -23.92 89.12 -32.99
N GLN A 1009 -22.80 88.79 -32.35
CA GLN A 1009 -21.66 88.12 -33.00
C GLN A 1009 -21.86 86.60 -33.14
N TYR A 1010 -22.65 85.99 -32.26
CA TYR A 1010 -22.82 84.54 -32.19
C TYR A 1010 -23.97 84.02 -33.06
N ILE A 1011 -25.12 84.71 -33.11
CA ILE A 1011 -26.32 84.34 -33.87
C ILE A 1011 -27.03 85.58 -34.49
N PRO A 1012 -26.43 86.23 -35.50
CA PRO A 1012 -26.94 87.49 -36.05
C PRO A 1012 -28.33 87.39 -36.73
N SER A 1013 -28.63 86.27 -37.41
CA SER A 1013 -29.91 86.07 -38.09
C SER A 1013 -31.06 85.84 -37.12
N ASP A 1014 -30.87 84.96 -36.13
CA ASP A 1014 -31.90 84.58 -35.18
C ASP A 1014 -32.17 85.72 -34.19
N LEU A 1015 -31.14 86.45 -33.77
CA LEU A 1015 -31.29 87.63 -32.90
C LEU A 1015 -32.13 88.73 -33.57
N ALA A 1016 -31.95 88.97 -34.87
CA ALA A 1016 -32.76 89.93 -35.62
C ALA A 1016 -34.24 89.52 -35.66
N SER A 1017 -34.52 88.22 -35.78
CA SER A 1017 -35.88 87.68 -35.73
C SER A 1017 -36.52 87.83 -34.34
N PHE A 1018 -35.76 87.57 -33.26
CA PHE A 1018 -36.24 87.74 -31.89
C PHE A 1018 -36.45 89.22 -31.55
N GLN A 1019 -35.57 90.11 -32.00
CA GLN A 1019 -35.71 91.56 -31.83
C GLN A 1019 -36.98 92.07 -32.54
N ALA A 1020 -37.24 91.65 -33.78
CA ALA A 1020 -38.46 92.03 -34.51
C ALA A 1020 -39.74 91.58 -33.78
N LYS A 1021 -39.75 90.35 -33.24
CA LYS A 1021 -40.85 89.83 -32.42
C LYS A 1021 -41.02 90.60 -31.12
N TYR A 1022 -39.91 91.02 -30.48
CA TYR A 1022 -39.94 91.84 -29.27
C TYR A 1022 -40.46 93.25 -29.53
N ASP A 1023 -40.03 93.89 -30.62
CA ASP A 1023 -40.47 95.23 -31.01
C ASP A 1023 -41.97 95.26 -31.35
N GLN A 1024 -42.49 94.20 -31.99
CA GLN A 1024 -43.93 94.01 -32.19
C GLN A 1024 -44.70 93.93 -30.86
N LEU A 1025 -44.22 93.15 -29.89
CA LEU A 1025 -44.87 93.00 -28.58
C LEU A 1025 -44.74 94.25 -27.70
N ARG A 1026 -43.62 94.97 -27.81
CA ARG A 1026 -43.38 96.25 -27.12
C ARG A 1026 -44.33 97.34 -27.64
N ALA A 1027 -44.58 97.37 -28.95
CA ALA A 1027 -45.55 98.27 -29.58
C ALA A 1027 -47.00 97.94 -29.17
N ALA A 1028 -47.32 96.67 -28.87
CA ALA A 1028 -48.63 96.24 -28.40
C ALA A 1028 -48.89 96.46 -26.89
N SER A 1029 -47.85 96.78 -26.09
CA SER A 1029 -47.96 97.03 -24.63
C SER A 1029 -48.04 98.52 -24.25
N LYS A 1030 -47.80 99.42 -25.22
CA LYS A 1030 -48.09 100.86 -25.11
C LYS A 1030 -49.53 101.10 -25.54
#